data_AF-A0A0G0NIG6-F1
#
_entry.id   AF-A0A0G0NIG6-F1
#
_cell.length_a   1.000
_cell.length_b   1.000
_cell.length_c   1.000
_cell.angle_alpha   90.00
_cell.angle_beta   90.00
_cell.angle_gamma   90.00
#
_symmetry.space_group_name_H-M   'P 1'
#
loop_
_entity.id
_entity.type
_entity.pdbx_description
1 polymer ?
#
loop_
_entity_poly.entity_id
_entity_poly.type
_entity_poly.pdbx_seq_one_letter_code
_entity_poly.pdbx_strand_id
1 'polypeptide(L)'
;MAFFIKLALWALAFVPLVINSSVFFPFIFGKTLLIRIIISLVSVLFTVHLIADEGFRKEIYGKAKRIVKSPVFITTSAFMAIFAISTLFAVNPFRAFFGDVERGEGLLGFLYFYAFFIYSLFLFEKKDWVMFFKLNLITGFFLVTKQLFELCPTSEAGVTVCNWGARPGAFTGNPAFLGGYFLFVIFAALIAFYYSKKEPIWRAFSALMIPVATVGLLMTQTRSAMLGLVIGLIALVVYGVFHGKEVFAYKRISLRTASLYFLAAMILVGGVFLATKSNPVWKNVPGFNRVAGFTLQDFTVQTRLISLGVSANAIDPAQNGVQKFLLGWGPENFSIAYNQYYNPEYYHLEHTWFDRAHDKLMDVTVMNGVLGLLAYLGIWIAAVWLVFRKKGFSFDMMAILFFAVAFFINLLFLFDQISTILPFFAFVGFAVFVSRLEDKEATIAHGVQKTKAHKADEIASVDYSAYAIAGGSTLLFLWGFVFWTLVPMSQMNSYLGAISEQNLGAIVQNPDAIFEPYTFVQQDIRLHLLNASVSYYGNAQMKPLFDLALSKMEELVEKEPSNPRYLLILGNAYERIGKTDGNMEYIKKAEDVYQKAFTLAPMRQDVVYVLALNYAYQRRSEEGIALLRKSLETDTLSPETHYYLAMLLLGDGQGYEEALKEMEIAMQSPVFSTTKNTMARDFYRTLLRQTYQARDKEAFIIAAKRLGSLDEEQGADIQKMVEYVEKGVWPQVNFQ
;
A
#
# COMPACT_ATOMS: atom_id res chain seq x y z
N MET A 1 -30.08 18.21 16.33
CA MET A 1 -28.78 18.31 15.63
C MET A 1 -27.88 17.12 15.92
N ALA A 2 -27.55 16.84 17.19
CA ALA A 2 -26.65 15.72 17.58
C ALA A 2 -26.97 14.36 16.93
N PHE A 3 -28.25 13.97 16.83
CA PHE A 3 -28.64 12.72 16.16
C PHE A 3 -28.19 12.65 14.69
N PHE A 4 -28.34 13.74 13.92
CA PHE A 4 -27.90 13.78 12.52
C PHE A 4 -26.38 13.67 12.39
N ILE A 5 -25.64 14.25 13.34
CA ILE A 5 -24.17 14.12 13.39
C ILE A 5 -23.77 12.67 13.64
N LYS A 6 -24.44 12.00 14.60
CA LYS A 6 -24.23 10.58 14.90
C LYS A 6 -24.56 9.69 13.69
N LEU A 7 -25.67 9.98 13.00
CA LEU A 7 -26.07 9.29 11.78
C LEU A 7 -25.01 9.40 10.67
N ALA A 8 -24.46 10.60 10.47
CA ALA A 8 -23.40 10.82 9.49
C ALA A 8 -22.13 10.01 9.86
N LEU A 9 -21.72 10.02 11.12
CA LEU A 9 -20.57 9.21 11.58
C LEU A 9 -20.83 7.69 11.47
N TRP A 10 -22.06 7.22 11.69
CA TRP A 10 -22.43 5.82 11.49
C TRP A 10 -22.33 5.36 10.04
N ALA A 11 -22.62 6.24 9.07
CA ALA A 11 -22.48 5.92 7.65
C ALA A 11 -21.04 5.55 7.27
N LEU A 12 -20.04 5.99 8.04
CA LEU A 12 -18.64 5.62 7.82
C LEU A 12 -18.36 4.12 8.03
N ALA A 13 -19.23 3.38 8.72
CA ALA A 13 -19.15 1.92 8.81
C ALA A 13 -19.26 1.22 7.44
N PHE A 14 -19.83 1.90 6.43
CA PHE A 14 -20.02 1.37 5.08
C PHE A 14 -18.90 1.76 4.11
N VAL A 15 -17.88 2.51 4.56
CA VAL A 15 -16.73 2.92 3.73
C VAL A 15 -16.10 1.74 2.97
N PRO A 16 -15.88 0.55 3.56
CA PRO A 16 -15.30 -0.58 2.82
C PRO A 16 -16.12 -1.07 1.62
N LEU A 17 -17.41 -0.73 1.52
CA LEU A 17 -18.29 -1.13 0.41
C LEU A 17 -18.26 -0.15 -0.77
N VAL A 18 -17.67 1.03 -0.59
CA VAL A 18 -17.70 2.08 -1.62
C VAL A 18 -16.65 1.82 -2.69
N ILE A 19 -17.09 1.79 -3.94
CA ILE A 19 -16.26 1.80 -5.15
C ILE A 19 -16.73 2.94 -6.04
N ASN A 20 -15.78 3.60 -6.71
CA ASN A 20 -16.10 4.50 -7.80
C ASN A 20 -15.26 4.14 -9.04
N SER A 21 -15.87 3.64 -10.11
CA SER A 21 -15.16 3.28 -11.35
C SER A 21 -14.79 4.48 -12.23
N SER A 22 -15.19 5.71 -11.89
CA SER A 22 -14.93 6.90 -12.70
C SER A 22 -13.56 7.55 -12.46
N VAL A 23 -12.70 6.93 -11.63
CA VAL A 23 -11.45 7.51 -11.11
C VAL A 23 -10.31 6.48 -11.21
N PHE A 24 -9.03 6.92 -11.18
CA PHE A 24 -7.87 6.04 -11.40
C PHE A 24 -7.78 4.85 -10.44
N PHE A 25 -8.18 5.04 -9.17
CA PHE A 25 -8.12 4.00 -8.14
C PHE A 25 -9.52 3.73 -7.55
N PRO A 26 -10.33 2.88 -8.22
CA PRO A 26 -11.75 2.74 -7.88
C PRO A 26 -12.03 2.28 -6.46
N PHE A 27 -11.14 1.46 -5.92
CA PHE A 27 -11.27 0.89 -4.58
C PHE A 27 -10.85 1.86 -3.48
N ILE A 28 -10.35 3.06 -3.79
CA ILE A 28 -9.73 3.96 -2.80
C ILE A 28 -10.33 5.34 -2.82
N PHE A 29 -10.39 5.97 -3.99
CA PHE A 29 -10.78 7.37 -4.04
C PHE A 29 -12.27 7.57 -3.71
N GLY A 30 -13.15 6.62 -4.08
CA GLY A 30 -14.56 6.64 -3.65
C GLY A 30 -14.72 6.60 -2.12
N LYS A 31 -13.86 5.84 -1.43
CA LYS A 31 -13.81 5.78 0.03
C LYS A 31 -13.33 7.10 0.62
N THR A 32 -12.29 7.68 0.02
CA THR A 32 -11.76 9.00 0.39
C THR A 32 -12.83 10.07 0.27
N LEU A 33 -13.59 10.09 -0.84
CA LEU A 33 -14.71 11.01 -1.03
C LEU A 33 -15.73 10.86 0.10
N LEU A 34 -16.20 9.64 0.39
CA LEU A 34 -17.21 9.40 1.42
C LEU A 34 -16.76 9.87 2.81
N ILE A 35 -15.51 9.60 3.17
CA ILE A 35 -14.97 10.06 4.47
C ILE A 35 -14.92 11.57 4.52
N ARG A 36 -14.36 12.21 3.48
CA ARG A 36 -14.15 13.65 3.48
C ARG A 36 -15.47 14.43 3.44
N ILE A 37 -16.48 13.97 2.70
CA ILE A 37 -17.80 14.62 2.71
C ILE A 37 -18.49 14.48 4.07
N ILE A 38 -18.48 13.29 4.67
CA ILE A 38 -19.12 13.05 5.97
C ILE A 38 -18.45 13.86 7.07
N ILE A 39 -17.11 13.83 7.15
CA ILE A 39 -16.38 14.55 8.19
C ILE A 39 -16.51 16.05 8.02
N SER A 40 -16.53 16.56 6.78
CA SER A 40 -16.79 17.98 6.52
C SER A 40 -18.19 18.37 7.02
N LEU A 41 -19.22 17.59 6.70
CA LEU A 41 -20.58 17.80 7.20
C LEU A 41 -20.65 17.74 8.72
N VAL A 42 -20.04 16.71 9.33
CA VAL A 42 -19.96 16.55 10.79
C VAL A 42 -19.28 17.75 11.42
N SER A 43 -18.19 18.27 10.84
CA SER A 43 -17.48 19.42 11.37
C SER A 43 -18.33 20.68 11.38
N VAL A 44 -19.10 20.94 10.32
CA VAL A 44 -20.03 22.08 10.24
C VAL A 44 -21.11 21.94 11.31
N LEU A 45 -21.79 20.80 11.35
CA LEU A 45 -22.88 20.56 12.30
C LEU A 45 -22.39 20.60 13.75
N PHE A 46 -21.19 20.07 14.02
CA PHE A 46 -20.57 20.10 15.33
C PHE A 46 -20.26 21.53 15.77
N THR A 47 -19.61 22.33 14.92
CA THR A 47 -19.26 23.73 15.23
C THR A 47 -20.51 24.57 15.46
N VAL A 48 -21.53 24.44 14.60
CA VAL A 48 -22.81 25.16 14.79
C VAL A 48 -23.47 24.76 16.11
N HIS A 49 -23.51 23.46 16.44
CA HIS A 49 -24.11 23.00 17.70
C HIS A 49 -23.29 23.44 18.92
N LEU A 50 -21.96 23.40 18.83
CA LEU A 50 -21.04 23.86 19.89
C LEU A 50 -21.24 25.34 20.21
N ILE A 51 -21.52 26.17 19.21
CA ILE A 51 -21.78 27.61 19.37
C ILE A 51 -23.20 27.83 19.93
N ALA A 52 -24.20 27.18 19.33
CA ALA A 52 -25.61 27.43 19.59
C ALA A 52 -26.14 26.86 20.92
N ASP A 53 -25.58 25.74 21.41
CA ASP A 53 -26.10 25.02 22.57
C ASP A 53 -25.10 25.01 23.73
N GLU A 54 -25.43 25.74 24.82
CA GLU A 54 -24.58 25.84 26.00
C GLU A 54 -24.45 24.50 26.77
N GLY A 55 -25.53 23.70 26.80
CA GLY A 55 -25.54 22.40 27.47
C GLY A 55 -24.60 21.41 26.77
N PHE A 56 -24.70 21.33 25.45
CA PHE A 56 -23.79 20.56 24.62
C PHE A 56 -22.34 21.01 24.81
N ARG A 57 -22.09 22.32 24.81
CA ARG A 57 -20.75 22.91 25.04
C ARG A 57 -20.13 22.44 26.37
N LYS A 58 -20.90 22.49 27.46
CA LYS A 58 -20.47 22.03 28.79
C LYS A 58 -20.17 20.54 28.80
N GLU A 59 -20.99 19.74 28.12
CA GLU A 59 -20.76 18.30 27.96
C GLU A 59 -19.44 18.00 27.25
N ILE A 60 -19.18 18.68 26.12
CA ILE A 60 -17.95 18.53 25.34
C ILE A 60 -16.71 18.89 26.17
N TYR A 61 -16.72 20.03 26.87
CA TYR A 61 -15.59 20.40 27.75
C TYR A 61 -15.36 19.39 28.87
N GLY A 62 -16.44 18.85 29.44
CA GLY A 62 -16.38 17.78 30.43
C GLY A 62 -15.78 16.48 29.88
N LYS A 63 -16.11 16.11 28.63
CA LYS A 63 -15.49 14.97 27.92
C LYS A 63 -14.02 15.26 27.61
N ALA A 64 -13.68 16.43 27.06
CA ALA A 64 -12.33 16.86 26.72
C ALA A 64 -11.35 16.72 27.90
N LYS A 65 -11.70 17.26 29.08
CA LYS A 65 -10.87 17.16 30.30
C LYS A 65 -10.57 15.73 30.75
N ARG A 66 -11.42 14.77 30.37
CA ARG A 66 -11.27 13.34 30.71
C ARG A 66 -10.45 12.59 29.68
N ILE A 67 -10.72 12.80 28.39
CA ILE A 67 -10.04 12.07 27.30
C ILE A 67 -8.55 12.41 27.23
N VAL A 68 -8.15 13.67 27.49
CA VAL A 68 -6.74 14.09 27.47
C VAL A 68 -5.88 13.41 28.53
N LYS A 69 -6.49 12.77 29.52
CA LYS A 69 -5.78 11.96 30.54
C LYS A 69 -5.61 10.50 30.12
N SER A 70 -6.20 10.06 29.01
CA SER A 70 -6.03 8.70 28.52
C SER A 70 -4.65 8.55 27.87
N PRO A 71 -3.82 7.59 28.30
CA PRO A 71 -2.54 7.33 27.63
C PRO A 71 -2.71 7.01 26.15
N VAL A 72 -3.76 6.27 25.79
CA VAL A 72 -4.08 5.96 24.38
C VAL A 72 -4.38 7.23 23.58
N PHE A 73 -5.12 8.19 24.15
CA PHE A 73 -5.38 9.47 23.49
C PHE A 73 -4.08 10.27 23.33
N ILE A 74 -3.25 10.32 24.37
CA ILE A 74 -1.98 11.05 24.37
C ILE A 74 -1.04 10.49 23.29
N THR A 75 -0.83 9.17 23.25
CA THR A 75 0.08 8.56 22.28
C THR A 75 -0.44 8.66 20.85
N THR A 76 -1.76 8.52 20.64
CA THR A 76 -2.38 8.75 19.33
C THR A 76 -2.21 10.19 18.86
N SER A 77 -2.42 11.15 19.74
CA SER A 77 -2.26 12.58 19.41
C SER A 77 -0.80 12.98 19.23
N ALA A 78 0.12 12.37 20.00
CA ALA A 78 1.56 12.55 19.84
C ALA A 78 2.04 12.00 18.49
N PHE A 79 1.55 10.83 18.08
CA PHE A 79 1.82 10.27 16.75
C PHE A 79 1.34 11.22 15.66
N MET A 80 0.11 11.74 15.76
CA MET A 80 -0.42 12.72 14.81
C MET A 80 0.39 14.04 14.76
N ALA A 81 0.86 14.53 15.90
CA ALA A 81 1.70 15.71 15.96
C ALA A 81 3.07 15.46 15.29
N ILE A 82 3.70 14.32 15.56
CA ILE A 82 4.96 13.94 14.92
C ILE A 82 4.76 13.73 13.42
N PHE A 83 3.65 13.12 13.00
CA PHE A 83 3.30 12.96 11.58
C PHE A 83 3.21 14.32 10.87
N ALA A 84 2.59 15.31 11.50
CA ALA A 84 2.53 16.68 10.98
C ALA A 84 3.92 17.35 10.94
N ILE A 85 4.75 17.15 11.97
CA ILE A 85 6.13 17.66 11.99
C ILE A 85 6.96 17.02 10.87
N SER A 86 6.92 15.70 10.72
CA SER A 86 7.59 14.98 9.63
C SER A 86 7.15 15.46 8.24
N THR A 87 5.90 15.89 8.09
CA THR A 87 5.40 16.48 6.83
C THR A 87 6.12 17.77 6.48
N LEU A 88 6.40 18.63 7.47
CA LEU A 88 7.12 19.89 7.25
C LEU A 88 8.57 19.69 6.81
N PHE A 89 9.19 18.58 7.24
CA PHE A 89 10.57 18.22 6.93
C PHE A 89 10.71 17.17 5.83
N ALA A 90 9.62 16.88 5.11
CA ALA A 90 9.60 15.87 4.06
C ALA A 90 10.46 16.28 2.86
N VAL A 91 10.99 15.29 2.12
CA VAL A 91 11.74 15.55 0.87
C VAL A 91 10.82 16.15 -0.20
N ASN A 92 9.59 15.68 -0.29
CA ASN A 92 8.49 16.26 -1.07
C ASN A 92 7.33 16.60 -0.10
N PRO A 93 7.28 17.85 0.41
CA PRO A 93 6.25 18.30 1.34
C PRO A 93 4.84 18.30 0.73
N PHE A 94 4.72 18.53 -0.58
CA PHE A 94 3.44 18.51 -1.28
C PHE A 94 2.80 17.12 -1.20
N ARG A 95 3.56 16.07 -1.51
CA ARG A 95 3.11 14.68 -1.39
C ARG A 95 2.86 14.28 0.06
N ALA A 96 3.74 14.68 0.98
CA ALA A 96 3.56 14.38 2.39
C ALA A 96 2.26 14.98 2.95
N PHE A 97 1.88 16.18 2.48
CA PHE A 97 0.66 16.84 2.92
C PHE A 97 -0.60 16.26 2.26
N PHE A 98 -0.63 16.16 0.92
CA PHE A 98 -1.85 15.82 0.19
C PHE A 98 -2.06 14.33 -0.08
N GLY A 99 -0.98 13.54 -0.08
CA GLY A 99 -1.03 12.14 -0.46
C GLY A 99 -0.97 11.90 -1.96
N ASP A 100 -1.30 10.67 -2.32
CA ASP A 100 -1.58 10.23 -3.68
C ASP A 100 -3.01 9.66 -3.77
N VAL A 101 -3.45 9.39 -5.01
CA VAL A 101 -4.79 8.85 -5.29
C VAL A 101 -4.89 7.35 -5.00
N GLU A 102 -3.76 6.62 -5.05
CA GLU A 102 -3.67 5.18 -4.81
C GLU A 102 -3.92 4.80 -3.34
N ARG A 103 -3.60 5.70 -2.41
CA ARG A 103 -3.69 5.48 -0.97
C ARG A 103 -4.76 6.37 -0.32
N GLY A 104 -4.95 7.60 -0.82
CA GLY A 104 -5.90 8.55 -0.24
C GLY A 104 -5.50 9.04 1.16
N GLU A 105 -4.21 8.95 1.46
CA GLU A 105 -3.59 9.24 2.76
C GLU A 105 -3.03 10.68 2.80
N GLY A 106 -1.72 10.86 2.99
CA GLY A 106 -1.09 12.13 3.34
C GLY A 106 -1.55 12.69 4.70
N LEU A 107 -0.92 13.78 5.17
CA LEU A 107 -1.35 14.46 6.40
C LEU A 107 -2.82 14.86 6.33
N LEU A 108 -3.28 15.39 5.20
CA LEU A 108 -4.68 15.79 5.01
C LEU A 108 -5.63 14.61 5.23
N GLY A 109 -5.39 13.45 4.60
CA GLY A 109 -6.21 12.25 4.81
C GLY A 109 -6.17 11.77 6.27
N PHE A 110 -5.00 11.75 6.89
CA PHE A 110 -4.86 11.41 8.31
C PHE A 110 -5.57 12.38 9.25
N LEU A 111 -5.67 13.68 8.92
CA LEU A 111 -6.48 14.62 9.68
C LEU A 111 -7.98 14.31 9.60
N TYR A 112 -8.49 13.82 8.46
CA TYR A 112 -9.88 13.35 8.37
C TYR A 112 -10.13 12.08 9.20
N PHE A 113 -9.19 11.12 9.19
CA PHE A 113 -9.29 9.92 10.04
C PHE A 113 -9.20 10.28 11.53
N TYR A 114 -8.30 11.19 11.90
CA TYR A 114 -8.17 11.69 13.26
C TYR A 114 -9.40 12.49 13.69
N ALA A 115 -10.03 13.26 12.79
CA ALA A 115 -11.29 13.94 13.07
C ALA A 115 -12.41 12.97 13.37
N PHE A 116 -12.51 11.84 12.66
CA PHE A 116 -13.45 10.77 13.02
C PHE A 116 -13.22 10.27 14.46
N PHE A 117 -11.95 10.05 14.85
CA PHE A 117 -11.59 9.67 16.21
C PHE A 117 -12.01 10.72 17.24
N ILE A 118 -11.77 12.01 16.99
CA ILE A 118 -12.15 13.09 17.91
C ILE A 118 -13.67 13.25 18.00
N TYR A 119 -14.37 13.31 16.87
CA TYR A 119 -15.82 13.50 16.85
C TYR A 119 -16.56 12.30 17.45
N SER A 120 -16.11 11.07 17.21
CA SER A 120 -16.70 9.89 17.86
C SER A 120 -16.51 9.93 19.38
N LEU A 121 -15.35 10.33 19.91
CA LEU A 121 -15.15 10.48 21.35
C LEU A 121 -16.04 11.55 22.00
N PHE A 122 -16.33 12.62 21.27
CA PHE A 122 -17.19 13.69 21.74
C PHE A 122 -18.68 13.36 21.65
N LEU A 123 -19.11 12.69 20.58
CA LEU A 123 -20.52 12.53 20.26
C LEU A 123 -21.07 11.15 20.61
N PHE A 124 -20.28 10.09 20.50
CA PHE A 124 -20.80 8.74 20.73
C PHE A 124 -20.95 8.47 22.23
N GLU A 125 -22.15 8.01 22.57
CA GLU A 125 -22.42 7.26 23.79
C GLU A 125 -22.16 5.77 23.53
N LYS A 126 -22.27 4.97 24.59
CA LYS A 126 -22.11 3.52 24.51
C LYS A 126 -22.98 2.86 23.43
N LYS A 127 -24.26 3.26 23.34
CA LYS A 127 -25.19 2.74 22.32
C LYS A 127 -24.74 3.08 20.90
N ASP A 128 -24.09 4.22 20.71
CA ASP A 128 -23.67 4.72 19.40
C ASP A 128 -22.41 3.98 18.93
N TRP A 129 -21.47 3.68 19.83
CA TRP A 129 -20.34 2.79 19.57
C TRP A 129 -20.82 1.39 19.19
N VAL A 130 -21.74 0.82 19.96
CA VAL A 130 -22.31 -0.51 19.68
C VAL A 130 -23.04 -0.51 18.34
N MET A 131 -23.79 0.54 18.01
CA MET A 131 -24.43 0.68 16.71
C MET A 131 -23.39 0.75 15.58
N PHE A 132 -22.33 1.54 15.73
CA PHE A 132 -21.25 1.59 14.74
C PHE A 132 -20.65 0.19 14.48
N PHE A 133 -20.38 -0.59 15.53
CA PHE A 133 -19.89 -1.96 15.38
C PHE A 133 -20.91 -2.90 14.73
N LYS A 134 -22.19 -2.81 15.10
CA LYS A 134 -23.29 -3.53 14.45
C LYS A 134 -23.36 -3.25 12.94
N LEU A 135 -23.18 -2.00 12.52
CA LEU A 135 -23.15 -1.63 11.10
C LEU A 135 -21.91 -2.20 10.39
N ASN A 136 -20.75 -2.24 11.06
CA ASN A 136 -19.57 -2.90 10.50
C ASN A 136 -19.74 -4.41 10.33
N LEU A 137 -20.60 -5.06 11.13
CA LEU A 137 -20.99 -6.46 10.91
C LEU A 137 -21.80 -6.63 9.63
N ILE A 138 -22.72 -5.71 9.34
CA ILE A 138 -23.45 -5.69 8.06
C ILE A 138 -22.46 -5.51 6.90
N THR A 139 -21.53 -4.57 7.02
CA THR A 139 -20.45 -4.41 6.04
C THR A 139 -19.63 -5.68 5.86
N GLY A 140 -19.23 -6.33 6.96
CA GLY A 140 -18.50 -7.60 6.93
C GLY A 140 -19.28 -8.71 6.23
N PHE A 141 -20.59 -8.80 6.45
CA PHE A 141 -21.47 -9.74 5.76
C PHE A 141 -21.43 -9.53 4.24
N PHE A 142 -21.65 -8.29 3.77
CA PHE A 142 -21.60 -7.97 2.33
C PHE A 142 -20.22 -8.25 1.72
N LEU A 143 -19.14 -8.01 2.46
CA LEU A 143 -17.79 -8.32 1.98
C LEU A 143 -17.58 -9.83 1.81
N VAL A 144 -18.00 -10.67 2.76
CA VAL A 144 -17.94 -12.14 2.60
C VAL A 144 -18.83 -12.60 1.44
N THR A 145 -20.03 -12.02 1.31
CA THR A 145 -20.91 -12.34 0.18
C THR A 145 -20.25 -12.01 -1.17
N LYS A 146 -19.64 -10.83 -1.32
CA LYS A 146 -18.90 -10.47 -2.55
C LYS A 146 -17.70 -11.38 -2.77
N GLN A 147 -17.00 -11.75 -1.70
CA GLN A 147 -15.88 -12.68 -1.74
C GLN A 147 -16.29 -14.05 -2.31
N LEU A 148 -17.45 -14.57 -1.92
CA LEU A 148 -18.01 -15.81 -2.46
C LEU A 148 -18.32 -15.70 -3.96
N PHE A 149 -18.90 -14.58 -4.41
CA PHE A 149 -19.13 -14.34 -5.84
C PHE A 149 -17.83 -14.24 -6.65
N GLU A 150 -16.76 -13.68 -6.09
CA GLU A 150 -15.44 -13.63 -6.75
C GLU A 150 -14.77 -14.99 -6.85
N LEU A 151 -15.00 -15.87 -5.88
CA LEU A 151 -14.47 -17.23 -5.90
C LEU A 151 -15.25 -18.13 -6.85
N CYS A 152 -16.54 -17.90 -7.03
CA CYS A 152 -17.42 -18.66 -7.89
C CYS A 152 -18.07 -17.75 -8.95
N PRO A 153 -17.30 -17.18 -9.88
CA PRO A 153 -17.84 -16.36 -10.94
C PRO A 153 -18.75 -17.19 -11.86
N THR A 154 -19.88 -16.59 -12.24
CA THR A 154 -20.78 -17.12 -13.26
C THR A 154 -20.47 -16.44 -14.58
N SER A 155 -20.12 -17.24 -15.60
CA SER A 155 -19.91 -16.77 -16.97
C SER A 155 -21.19 -16.22 -17.60
N GLU A 156 -21.07 -15.46 -18.70
CA GLU A 156 -22.22 -14.97 -19.47
C GLU A 156 -23.13 -16.10 -19.98
N ALA A 157 -22.57 -17.30 -20.18
CA ALA A 157 -23.31 -18.51 -20.53
C ALA A 157 -24.04 -19.19 -19.34
N GLY A 158 -24.02 -18.57 -18.15
CA GLY A 158 -24.68 -19.09 -16.94
C GLY A 158 -23.91 -20.19 -16.19
N VAL A 159 -22.70 -20.55 -16.66
CA VAL A 159 -21.88 -21.59 -16.00
C VAL A 159 -21.09 -20.98 -14.86
N THR A 160 -21.23 -21.54 -13.66
CA THR A 160 -20.49 -21.13 -12.46
C THR A 160 -19.30 -22.06 -12.23
N VAL A 161 -18.09 -21.50 -12.19
CA VAL A 161 -16.85 -22.26 -11.94
C VAL A 161 -16.15 -21.68 -10.72
N CYS A 162 -16.02 -22.48 -9.66
CA CYS A 162 -15.37 -22.02 -8.43
C CYS A 162 -13.86 -22.24 -8.47
N ASN A 163 -13.09 -21.15 -8.33
CA ASN A 163 -11.64 -21.17 -8.14
C ASN A 163 -11.29 -20.93 -6.66
N TRP A 164 -11.26 -22.01 -5.88
CA TRP A 164 -10.88 -21.96 -4.46
C TRP A 164 -9.41 -21.62 -4.20
N GLY A 165 -8.57 -21.62 -5.24
CA GLY A 165 -7.20 -21.14 -5.19
C GLY A 165 -7.07 -19.61 -5.32
N ALA A 166 -8.11 -18.91 -5.79
CA ALA A 166 -8.08 -17.46 -5.96
C ALA A 166 -8.04 -16.71 -4.62
N ARG A 167 -7.58 -15.45 -4.67
CA ARG A 167 -7.44 -14.56 -3.51
C ARG A 167 -8.37 -13.35 -3.67
N PRO A 168 -9.67 -13.52 -3.38
CA PRO A 168 -10.68 -12.48 -3.58
C PRO A 168 -10.41 -11.26 -2.68
N GLY A 169 -10.55 -10.07 -3.27
CA GLY A 169 -10.37 -8.78 -2.60
C GLY A 169 -11.68 -8.13 -2.16
N ALA A 170 -12.82 -8.61 -2.65
CA ALA A 170 -14.13 -7.99 -2.46
C ALA A 170 -14.10 -6.48 -2.78
N PHE A 171 -14.96 -5.69 -2.13
CA PHE A 171 -14.98 -4.23 -2.29
C PHE A 171 -13.75 -3.51 -1.71
N THR A 172 -12.82 -4.23 -1.07
CA THR A 172 -11.53 -3.66 -0.66
C THR A 172 -10.50 -3.62 -1.79
N GLY A 173 -10.69 -4.43 -2.85
CA GLY A 173 -9.78 -4.50 -4.00
C GLY A 173 -8.50 -5.29 -3.74
N ASN A 174 -8.20 -5.69 -2.50
CA ASN A 174 -7.00 -6.44 -2.16
C ASN A 174 -7.25 -7.43 -1.00
N PRO A 175 -6.92 -8.73 -1.17
CA PRO A 175 -7.15 -9.76 -0.16
C PRO A 175 -6.39 -9.50 1.16
N ALA A 176 -5.26 -8.77 1.13
CA ALA A 176 -4.50 -8.48 2.33
C ALA A 176 -5.25 -7.51 3.27
N PHE A 177 -5.79 -6.41 2.72
CA PHE A 177 -6.58 -5.45 3.49
C PHE A 177 -7.95 -6.00 3.88
N LEU A 178 -8.56 -6.84 3.05
CA LEU A 178 -9.77 -7.58 3.41
C LEU A 178 -9.55 -8.48 4.64
N GLY A 179 -8.43 -9.21 4.66
CA GLY A 179 -8.06 -10.07 5.79
C GLY A 179 -7.89 -9.28 7.09
N GLY A 180 -7.20 -8.13 7.02
CA GLY A 180 -7.07 -7.19 8.13
C GLY A 180 -8.42 -6.63 8.60
N TYR A 181 -9.32 -6.30 7.67
CA TYR A 181 -10.68 -5.84 8.00
C TYR A 181 -11.50 -6.93 8.71
N PHE A 182 -11.38 -8.20 8.34
CA PHE A 182 -12.09 -9.28 9.04
C PHE A 182 -11.64 -9.47 10.50
N LEU A 183 -10.39 -9.15 10.85
CA LEU A 183 -9.98 -9.08 12.26
C LEU A 183 -10.80 -8.03 13.02
N PHE A 184 -11.09 -6.89 12.37
CA PHE A 184 -11.96 -5.85 12.94
C PHE A 184 -13.42 -6.30 13.03
N VAL A 185 -13.93 -7.03 12.04
CA VAL A 185 -15.30 -7.60 12.09
C VAL A 185 -15.44 -8.57 13.26
N ILE A 186 -14.43 -9.41 13.54
CA ILE A 186 -14.43 -10.30 14.71
C ILE A 186 -14.46 -9.48 16.01
N PHE A 187 -13.63 -8.44 16.11
CA PHE A 187 -13.64 -7.52 17.25
C PHE A 187 -15.01 -6.84 17.45
N ALA A 188 -15.57 -6.27 16.38
CA ALA A 188 -16.88 -5.64 16.39
C ALA A 188 -17.98 -6.65 16.80
N ALA A 189 -17.86 -7.91 16.37
CA ALA A 189 -18.81 -8.97 16.71
C ALA A 189 -18.76 -9.32 18.19
N LEU A 190 -17.57 -9.38 18.80
CA LEU A 190 -17.40 -9.58 20.23
C LEU A 190 -18.09 -8.47 21.04
N ILE A 191 -17.82 -7.20 20.70
CA ILE A 191 -18.42 -6.04 21.38
C ILE A 191 -19.95 -6.02 21.20
N ALA A 192 -20.43 -6.16 19.96
CA ALA A 192 -21.86 -6.15 19.66
C ALA A 192 -22.60 -7.31 20.34
N PHE A 193 -22.01 -8.52 20.37
CA PHE A 193 -22.56 -9.67 21.08
C PHE A 193 -22.70 -9.41 22.58
N TYR A 194 -21.67 -8.84 23.21
CA TYR A 194 -21.66 -8.57 24.65
C TYR A 194 -22.72 -7.56 25.08
N TYR A 195 -22.91 -6.49 24.29
CA TYR A 195 -23.84 -5.42 24.64
C TYR A 195 -25.27 -5.65 24.17
N SER A 196 -25.51 -6.52 23.20
CA SER A 196 -26.85 -6.79 22.65
C SER A 196 -27.64 -7.85 23.43
N LYS A 197 -27.42 -8.01 24.76
CA LYS A 197 -28.08 -9.06 25.56
C LYS A 197 -29.61 -9.03 25.49
N LYS A 198 -30.19 -7.83 25.36
CA LYS A 198 -31.64 -7.58 25.25
C LYS A 198 -32.15 -7.52 23.81
N GLU A 199 -31.27 -7.66 22.83
CA GLU A 199 -31.58 -7.57 21.39
C GLU A 199 -31.24 -8.90 20.71
N PRO A 200 -32.15 -9.90 20.75
CA PRO A 200 -31.83 -11.29 20.39
C PRO A 200 -31.34 -11.43 18.94
N ILE A 201 -31.92 -10.66 18.01
CA ILE A 201 -31.51 -10.66 16.60
C ILE A 201 -30.06 -10.20 16.46
N TRP A 202 -29.71 -9.06 17.05
CA TRP A 202 -28.35 -8.53 17.01
C TRP A 202 -27.35 -9.44 17.70
N ARG A 203 -27.75 -10.05 18.82
CA ARG A 203 -26.90 -11.01 19.53
C ARG A 203 -26.64 -12.27 18.70
N ALA A 204 -27.67 -12.83 18.07
CA ALA A 204 -27.54 -13.98 17.19
C ALA A 204 -26.71 -13.66 15.96
N PHE A 205 -26.97 -12.52 15.31
CA PHE A 205 -26.20 -12.06 14.15
C PHE A 205 -24.72 -11.82 14.50
N SER A 206 -24.44 -11.19 15.65
CA SER A 206 -23.06 -11.00 16.14
C SER A 206 -22.37 -12.34 16.39
N ALA A 207 -23.06 -13.31 17.01
CA ALA A 207 -22.52 -14.65 17.23
C ALA A 207 -22.23 -15.38 15.90
N LEU A 208 -23.09 -15.24 14.89
CA LEU A 208 -22.90 -15.79 13.55
C LEU A 208 -21.72 -15.14 12.82
N MET A 209 -21.52 -13.83 13.00
CA MET A 209 -20.46 -13.10 12.28
C MET A 209 -19.04 -13.47 12.72
N ILE A 210 -18.83 -14.03 13.92
CA ILE A 210 -17.51 -14.51 14.35
C ILE A 210 -16.99 -15.63 13.42
N PRO A 211 -17.69 -16.77 13.25
CA PRO A 211 -17.26 -17.81 12.33
C PRO A 211 -17.30 -17.35 10.86
N VAL A 212 -18.29 -16.56 10.44
CA VAL A 212 -18.38 -16.05 9.06
C VAL A 212 -17.17 -15.18 8.71
N ALA A 213 -16.79 -14.23 9.57
CA ALA A 213 -15.60 -13.40 9.35
C ALA A 213 -14.29 -14.21 9.45
N THR A 214 -14.25 -15.23 10.31
CA THR A 214 -13.09 -16.14 10.39
C THR A 214 -12.90 -16.92 9.10
N VAL A 215 -13.99 -17.47 8.54
CA VAL A 215 -13.95 -18.17 7.24
C VAL A 215 -13.60 -17.21 6.11
N GLY A 216 -14.20 -16.02 6.08
CA GLY A 216 -13.86 -14.98 5.11
C GLY A 216 -12.38 -14.57 5.16
N LEU A 217 -11.82 -14.46 6.37
CA LEU A 217 -10.39 -14.20 6.58
C LEU A 217 -9.53 -15.31 5.98
N LEU A 218 -9.85 -16.59 6.22
CA LEU A 218 -9.12 -17.73 5.64
C LEU A 218 -9.20 -17.74 4.10
N MET A 219 -10.36 -17.39 3.54
CA MET A 219 -10.57 -17.28 2.09
C MET A 219 -9.71 -16.20 1.43
N THR A 220 -9.24 -15.19 2.17
CA THR A 220 -8.27 -14.22 1.62
C THR A 220 -6.87 -14.81 1.37
N GLN A 221 -6.58 -15.93 2.03
CA GLN A 221 -5.28 -16.60 2.02
C GLN A 221 -4.10 -15.68 2.42
N THR A 222 -4.37 -14.68 3.27
CA THR A 222 -3.40 -13.70 3.74
C THR A 222 -2.72 -14.18 5.03
N ARG A 223 -1.46 -14.62 4.92
CA ARG A 223 -0.69 -15.21 6.04
C ARG A 223 -0.60 -14.29 7.27
N SER A 224 -0.44 -12.98 7.07
CA SER A 224 -0.32 -12.00 8.17
C SER A 224 -1.59 -11.92 9.01
N ALA A 225 -2.76 -11.85 8.36
CA ALA A 225 -4.05 -11.81 9.03
C ALA A 225 -4.35 -13.14 9.76
N MET A 226 -3.98 -14.27 9.16
CA MET A 226 -4.11 -15.59 9.80
C MET A 226 -3.24 -15.72 11.05
N LEU A 227 -1.98 -15.28 10.97
CA LEU A 227 -1.08 -15.25 12.12
C LEU A 227 -1.61 -14.29 13.19
N GLY A 228 -2.09 -13.11 12.80
CA GLY A 228 -2.76 -12.17 13.68
C GLY A 228 -3.92 -12.79 14.44
N LEU A 229 -4.81 -13.51 13.74
CA LEU A 229 -5.92 -14.24 14.37
C LEU A 229 -5.42 -15.23 15.43
N VAL A 230 -4.44 -16.06 15.10
CA VAL A 230 -3.89 -17.09 16.01
C VAL A 230 -3.27 -16.44 17.26
N ILE A 231 -2.40 -15.43 17.09
CA ILE A 231 -1.75 -14.76 18.22
C ILE A 231 -2.76 -13.95 19.05
N GLY A 232 -3.76 -13.35 18.42
CA GLY A 232 -4.89 -12.71 19.11
C GLY A 232 -5.69 -13.69 19.96
N LEU A 233 -5.98 -14.89 19.45
CA LEU A 233 -6.64 -15.96 20.20
C LEU A 233 -5.77 -16.44 21.38
N ILE A 234 -4.45 -16.53 21.22
CA ILE A 234 -3.53 -16.83 22.32
C ILE A 234 -3.58 -15.73 23.39
N ALA A 235 -3.64 -14.45 23.00
CA ALA A 235 -3.80 -13.35 23.95
C ALA A 235 -5.12 -13.46 24.74
N LEU A 236 -6.21 -13.91 24.10
CA LEU A 236 -7.48 -14.21 24.78
C LEU A 236 -7.35 -15.35 25.79
N VAL A 237 -6.64 -16.42 25.44
CA VAL A 237 -6.35 -17.53 26.36
C VAL A 237 -5.59 -17.01 27.57
N VAL A 238 -4.52 -16.24 27.36
CA VAL A 238 -3.71 -15.67 28.44
C VAL A 238 -4.59 -14.83 29.36
N TYR A 239 -5.40 -13.93 28.81
CA TYR A 239 -6.31 -13.10 29.59
C TYR A 239 -7.33 -13.94 30.38
N GLY A 240 -7.95 -14.94 29.75
CA GLY A 240 -8.90 -15.85 30.39
C GLY A 240 -8.27 -16.71 31.50
N VAL A 241 -7.00 -17.11 31.36
CA VAL A 241 -6.27 -17.85 32.39
C VAL A 241 -6.05 -16.99 33.64
N PHE A 242 -5.63 -15.73 33.47
CA PHE A 242 -5.31 -14.85 34.60
C PHE A 242 -6.53 -14.19 35.23
N HIS A 243 -7.55 -13.84 34.44
CA HIS A 243 -8.72 -13.06 34.91
C HIS A 243 -10.02 -13.88 34.95
N GLY A 244 -10.07 -15.06 34.35
CA GLY A 244 -11.29 -15.85 34.17
C GLY A 244 -11.60 -16.88 35.25
N LYS A 245 -10.92 -16.85 36.41
CA LYS A 245 -11.15 -17.83 37.50
C LYS A 245 -12.57 -17.76 38.06
N GLU A 246 -13.10 -16.55 38.20
CA GLU A 246 -14.41 -16.27 38.82
C GLU A 246 -15.54 -16.09 37.78
N VAL A 247 -15.23 -16.20 36.49
CA VAL A 247 -16.19 -16.09 35.39
C VAL A 247 -16.48 -17.48 34.87
N PHE A 248 -17.75 -17.87 34.73
CA PHE A 248 -18.13 -19.18 34.22
C PHE A 248 -18.52 -19.12 32.73
N ALA A 249 -17.86 -19.93 31.91
CA ALA A 249 -18.13 -20.02 30.48
C ALA A 249 -19.36 -20.91 30.20
N TYR A 250 -19.48 -22.04 30.92
CA TYR A 250 -20.63 -22.94 30.84
C TYR A 250 -20.80 -23.73 32.14
N LYS A 251 -22.01 -23.68 32.74
CA LYS A 251 -22.32 -24.34 34.02
C LYS A 251 -21.23 -24.07 35.07
N ARG A 252 -20.49 -25.09 35.52
CA ARG A 252 -19.41 -25.00 36.54
C ARG A 252 -18.01 -24.86 35.94
N ILE A 253 -17.87 -24.73 34.61
CA ILE A 253 -16.56 -24.58 33.96
C ILE A 253 -16.17 -23.09 33.98
N SER A 254 -15.12 -22.77 34.74
CA SER A 254 -14.54 -21.42 34.75
C SER A 254 -13.96 -21.07 33.38
N LEU A 255 -13.94 -19.78 33.03
CA LEU A 255 -13.34 -19.28 31.80
C LEU A 255 -11.84 -19.59 31.77
N ARG A 256 -11.17 -19.64 32.92
CA ARG A 256 -9.79 -20.14 33.03
C ARG A 256 -9.69 -21.59 32.54
N THR A 257 -10.55 -22.48 33.03
CA THR A 257 -10.55 -23.90 32.62
C THR A 257 -10.88 -24.04 31.13
N ALA A 258 -11.89 -23.30 30.64
CA ALA A 258 -12.24 -23.27 29.23
C ALA A 258 -11.08 -22.77 28.36
N SER A 259 -10.35 -21.74 28.80
CA SER A 259 -9.17 -21.20 28.10
C SER A 259 -8.04 -22.24 28.03
N LEU A 260 -7.81 -23.01 29.09
CA LEU A 260 -6.82 -24.09 29.09
C LEU A 260 -7.21 -25.24 28.15
N TYR A 261 -8.48 -25.63 28.11
CA TYR A 261 -8.96 -26.62 27.14
C TYR A 261 -8.85 -26.13 25.70
N PHE A 262 -9.18 -24.85 25.47
CA PHE A 262 -9.03 -24.25 24.15
C PHE A 262 -7.56 -24.20 23.72
N LEU A 263 -6.63 -23.85 24.63
CA LEU A 263 -5.19 -23.91 24.37
C LEU A 263 -4.73 -25.32 24.03
N ALA A 264 -5.15 -26.33 24.80
CA ALA A 264 -4.83 -27.73 24.52
C ALA A 264 -5.37 -28.17 23.15
N ALA A 265 -6.58 -27.75 22.78
CA ALA A 265 -7.15 -28.00 21.46
C ALA A 265 -6.36 -27.31 20.34
N MET A 266 -5.94 -26.05 20.51
CA MET A 266 -5.09 -25.34 19.55
C MET A 266 -3.74 -26.05 19.36
N ILE A 267 -3.10 -26.49 20.46
CA ILE A 267 -1.83 -27.24 20.40
C ILE A 267 -2.04 -28.57 19.69
N LEU A 268 -3.12 -29.29 20.00
CA LEU A 268 -3.44 -30.57 19.35
C LEU A 268 -3.67 -30.39 17.85
N VAL A 269 -4.52 -29.44 17.44
CA VAL A 269 -4.83 -29.16 16.03
C VAL A 269 -3.58 -28.68 15.29
N GLY A 270 -2.80 -27.78 15.90
CA GLY A 270 -1.53 -27.30 15.35
C GLY A 270 -0.51 -28.43 15.20
N GLY A 271 -0.40 -29.31 16.20
CA GLY A 271 0.47 -30.48 16.17
C GLY A 271 0.07 -31.47 15.07
N VAL A 272 -1.23 -31.77 14.94
CA VAL A 272 -1.76 -32.62 13.86
C VAL A 272 -1.50 -31.99 12.50
N PHE A 273 -1.74 -30.68 12.34
CA PHE A 273 -1.45 -29.96 11.10
C PHE A 273 0.03 -30.04 10.75
N LEU A 274 0.93 -29.71 11.68
CA LEU A 274 2.38 -29.76 11.45
C LEU A 274 2.87 -31.17 11.09
N ALA A 275 2.33 -32.20 11.75
CA ALA A 275 2.65 -33.60 11.45
C ALA A 275 2.11 -34.06 10.08
N THR A 276 1.06 -33.42 9.57
CA THR A 276 0.40 -33.82 8.32
C THR A 276 0.54 -32.79 7.20
N LYS A 277 1.34 -31.72 7.37
CA LYS A 277 1.39 -30.57 6.45
C LYS A 277 1.78 -30.92 5.01
N SER A 278 2.48 -32.04 4.81
CA SER A 278 2.85 -32.56 3.49
C SER A 278 1.71 -33.28 2.76
N ASN A 279 0.60 -33.59 3.45
CA ASN A 279 -0.55 -34.29 2.87
C ASN A 279 -1.26 -33.39 1.83
N PRO A 280 -1.59 -33.92 0.63
CA PRO A 280 -2.31 -33.19 -0.41
C PRO A 280 -3.62 -32.53 0.03
N VAL A 281 -4.29 -33.05 1.07
CA VAL A 281 -5.53 -32.47 1.61
C VAL A 281 -5.38 -30.98 1.92
N TRP A 282 -4.23 -30.57 2.48
CA TRP A 282 -4.00 -29.17 2.87
C TRP A 282 -3.88 -28.21 1.68
N LYS A 283 -3.57 -28.70 0.47
CA LYS A 283 -3.49 -27.87 -0.73
C LYS A 283 -4.86 -27.33 -1.16
N ASN A 284 -5.94 -28.01 -0.79
CA ASN A 284 -7.31 -27.66 -1.16
C ASN A 284 -8.06 -26.86 -0.10
N VAL A 285 -7.44 -26.62 1.06
CA VAL A 285 -8.06 -25.87 2.16
C VAL A 285 -7.53 -24.42 2.12
N PRO A 286 -8.39 -23.42 1.85
CA PRO A 286 -7.98 -22.02 1.80
C PRO A 286 -7.27 -21.59 3.09
N GLY A 287 -6.13 -20.92 2.95
CA GLY A 287 -5.28 -20.46 4.04
C GLY A 287 -4.27 -21.53 4.50
N PHE A 288 -4.73 -22.75 4.78
CA PHE A 288 -3.84 -23.85 5.18
C PHE A 288 -2.85 -24.23 4.08
N ASN A 289 -3.28 -24.16 2.81
CA ASN A 289 -2.43 -24.33 1.64
C ASN A 289 -1.21 -23.38 1.63
N ARG A 290 -1.39 -22.13 2.08
CA ARG A 290 -0.32 -21.12 2.15
C ARG A 290 0.64 -21.34 3.30
N VAL A 291 0.15 -21.86 4.42
CA VAL A 291 0.98 -22.18 5.59
C VAL A 291 1.78 -23.45 5.35
N ALA A 292 1.17 -24.46 4.73
CA ALA A 292 1.83 -25.73 4.41
C ALA A 292 3.01 -25.55 3.43
N GLY A 293 2.87 -24.65 2.45
CA GLY A 293 3.91 -24.35 1.46
C GLY A 293 4.89 -23.25 1.84
N PHE A 294 4.91 -22.78 3.09
CA PHE A 294 5.83 -21.72 3.51
C PHE A 294 7.29 -22.18 3.55
N THR A 295 8.17 -21.42 2.92
CA THR A 295 9.63 -21.57 3.01
C THR A 295 10.32 -20.23 3.23
N LEU A 296 11.56 -20.24 3.76
CA LEU A 296 12.35 -19.01 3.90
C LEU A 296 12.79 -18.45 2.54
N GLN A 297 12.85 -19.31 1.53
CA GLN A 297 13.19 -18.97 0.15
C GLN A 297 11.95 -18.48 -0.64
N ASP A 298 10.78 -18.40 -0.01
CA ASP A 298 9.59 -17.84 -0.64
C ASP A 298 9.88 -16.41 -1.14
N PHE A 299 9.50 -16.14 -2.39
CA PHE A 299 9.56 -14.82 -3.02
C PHE A 299 9.11 -13.68 -2.07
N THR A 300 7.94 -13.82 -1.42
CA THR A 300 7.39 -12.79 -0.51
C THR A 300 8.18 -12.57 0.78
N VAL A 301 9.05 -13.52 1.16
CA VAL A 301 9.94 -13.39 2.33
C VAL A 301 11.19 -12.63 1.90
N GLN A 302 11.78 -13.02 0.77
CA GLN A 302 12.99 -12.37 0.23
C GLN A 302 12.76 -10.89 -0.08
N THR A 303 11.65 -10.54 -0.74
CA THR A 303 11.32 -9.13 -1.04
C THR A 303 11.16 -8.27 0.22
N ARG A 304 10.63 -8.85 1.31
CA ARG A 304 10.51 -8.16 2.60
C ARG A 304 11.85 -8.00 3.32
N LEU A 305 12.72 -9.02 3.28
CA LEU A 305 14.06 -8.92 3.86
C LEU A 305 14.87 -7.82 3.17
N ILE A 306 14.79 -7.75 1.85
CA ILE A 306 15.39 -6.66 1.07
C ILE A 306 14.79 -5.31 1.49
N SER A 307 13.46 -5.19 1.52
CA SER A 307 12.78 -3.96 1.96
C SER A 307 13.21 -3.49 3.36
N LEU A 308 13.40 -4.43 4.30
CA LEU A 308 13.90 -4.14 5.64
C LEU A 308 15.35 -3.63 5.62
N GLY A 309 16.23 -4.25 4.83
CA GLY A 309 17.62 -3.81 4.69
C GLY A 309 17.72 -2.40 4.08
N VAL A 310 16.97 -2.15 3.00
CA VAL A 310 16.88 -0.83 2.36
C VAL A 310 16.35 0.21 3.35
N SER A 311 15.32 -0.14 4.12
CA SER A 311 14.73 0.76 5.11
C SER A 311 15.69 1.07 6.26
N ALA A 312 16.51 0.11 6.69
CA ALA A 312 17.53 0.31 7.71
C ALA A 312 18.60 1.32 7.24
N ASN A 313 19.06 1.20 5.98
CA ASN A 313 19.98 2.18 5.40
C ASN A 313 19.34 3.58 5.29
N ALA A 314 18.06 3.64 4.91
CA ALA A 314 17.34 4.91 4.79
C ALA A 314 17.23 5.70 6.11
N ILE A 315 17.23 5.03 7.26
CA ILE A 315 17.15 5.68 8.58
C ILE A 315 18.50 5.81 9.28
N ASP A 316 19.59 5.30 8.70
CA ASP A 316 20.92 5.35 9.30
C ASP A 316 21.37 6.81 9.50
N PRO A 317 21.58 7.27 10.76
CA PRO A 317 22.00 8.64 11.03
C PRO A 317 23.39 8.98 10.47
N ALA A 318 24.26 7.99 10.23
CA ALA A 318 25.56 8.21 9.60
C ALA A 318 25.42 8.56 8.11
N GLN A 319 24.43 7.99 7.43
CA GLN A 319 24.18 8.20 6.00
C GLN A 319 23.26 9.40 5.75
N ASN A 320 22.26 9.59 6.63
CA ASN A 320 21.13 10.49 6.38
C ASN A 320 21.01 11.65 7.39
N GLY A 321 21.87 11.67 8.40
CA GLY A 321 21.86 12.67 9.47
C GLY A 321 20.80 12.42 10.54
N VAL A 322 20.97 13.08 11.69
CA VAL A 322 20.12 12.91 12.87
C VAL A 322 18.68 13.36 12.62
N GLN A 323 18.46 14.34 11.74
CA GLN A 323 17.10 14.81 11.42
C GLN A 323 16.24 13.73 10.80
N LYS A 324 16.73 13.03 9.75
CA LYS A 324 16.00 11.93 9.10
C LYS A 324 15.86 10.72 10.03
N PHE A 325 16.85 10.46 10.88
CA PHE A 325 16.74 9.44 11.92
C PHE A 325 15.60 9.75 12.92
N LEU A 326 15.47 11.00 13.37
CA LEU A 326 14.47 11.41 14.36
C LEU A 326 13.06 11.60 13.78
N LEU A 327 12.96 12.24 12.62
CA LEU A 327 11.69 12.71 12.03
C LEU A 327 11.32 12.01 10.72
N GLY A 328 12.21 11.21 10.15
CA GLY A 328 11.97 10.46 8.91
C GLY A 328 12.13 11.29 7.64
N TRP A 329 11.74 10.68 6.52
CA TRP A 329 11.75 11.26 5.18
C TRP A 329 10.49 12.04 4.83
N GLY A 330 9.49 11.98 5.72
CA GLY A 330 8.15 12.50 5.52
C GLY A 330 7.14 11.41 5.13
N PRO A 331 5.86 11.57 5.50
CA PRO A 331 4.77 10.75 4.96
C PRO A 331 4.81 10.70 3.43
N GLU A 332 4.43 9.57 2.83
CA GLU A 332 4.38 9.39 1.36
C GLU A 332 5.73 9.48 0.63
N ASN A 333 6.84 9.63 1.35
CA ASN A 333 8.19 9.75 0.77
C ASN A 333 8.99 8.44 0.84
N PHE A 334 8.36 7.32 1.22
CA PHE A 334 9.05 6.02 1.29
C PHE A 334 9.64 5.61 -0.06
N SER A 335 8.93 5.84 -1.17
CA SER A 335 9.47 5.51 -2.49
C SER A 335 10.79 6.24 -2.78
N ILE A 336 10.91 7.50 -2.36
CA ILE A 336 12.14 8.29 -2.54
C ILE A 336 13.28 7.66 -1.72
N ALA A 337 13.03 7.37 -0.44
CA ALA A 337 14.00 6.74 0.45
C ALA A 337 14.43 5.35 -0.05
N TYR A 338 13.46 4.54 -0.50
CA TYR A 338 13.68 3.19 -0.99
C TYR A 338 14.53 3.18 -2.26
N ASN A 339 14.26 4.10 -3.20
CA ASN A 339 15.01 4.18 -4.44
C ASN A 339 16.46 4.64 -4.24
N GLN A 340 16.71 5.53 -3.28
CA GLN A 340 18.07 6.00 -2.97
C GLN A 340 18.99 4.90 -2.45
N TYR A 341 18.44 3.94 -1.69
CA TYR A 341 19.17 2.81 -1.11
C TYR A 341 18.78 1.47 -1.74
N TYR A 342 18.25 1.51 -2.96
CA TYR A 342 17.69 0.35 -3.64
C TYR A 342 18.71 -0.79 -3.74
N ASN A 343 18.32 -2.00 -3.33
CA ASN A 343 19.13 -3.20 -3.50
C ASN A 343 18.84 -3.82 -4.88
N PRO A 344 19.83 -3.92 -5.78
CA PRO A 344 19.63 -4.48 -7.12
C PRO A 344 19.18 -5.94 -7.13
N GLU A 345 19.46 -6.72 -6.08
CA GLU A 345 18.96 -8.10 -5.96
C GLU A 345 17.43 -8.20 -6.03
N TYR A 346 16.72 -7.12 -5.70
CA TYR A 346 15.26 -7.07 -5.80
C TYR A 346 14.77 -7.33 -7.22
N TYR A 347 15.51 -6.90 -8.24
CA TYR A 347 15.12 -6.99 -9.64
C TYR A 347 15.04 -8.45 -10.15
N HIS A 348 15.74 -9.39 -9.50
CA HIS A 348 15.59 -10.84 -9.76
C HIS A 348 14.26 -11.40 -9.30
N LEU A 349 13.66 -10.75 -8.31
CA LEU A 349 12.41 -11.15 -7.72
C LEU A 349 11.27 -10.46 -8.47
N GLU A 350 11.33 -9.14 -8.60
CA GLU A 350 10.23 -8.32 -9.11
C GLU A 350 10.75 -6.96 -9.61
N HIS A 351 10.05 -6.37 -10.59
CA HIS A 351 10.41 -5.06 -11.18
C HIS A 351 9.54 -3.91 -10.66
N THR A 352 8.81 -4.09 -9.55
CA THR A 352 7.85 -3.08 -9.10
C THR A 352 8.53 -1.93 -8.35
N TRP A 353 7.81 -0.81 -8.31
CA TRP A 353 8.25 0.40 -7.63
C TRP A 353 7.56 0.45 -6.27
N PHE A 354 8.32 0.22 -5.20
CA PHE A 354 7.75 0.23 -3.85
C PHE A 354 7.44 1.65 -3.40
N ASP A 355 6.26 1.82 -2.82
CA ASP A 355 5.75 3.03 -2.19
C ASP A 355 5.55 2.86 -0.67
N ARG A 356 5.73 1.63 -0.16
CA ARG A 356 5.59 1.24 1.25
C ARG A 356 6.58 0.15 1.63
N ALA A 357 6.94 0.09 2.92
CA ALA A 357 7.90 -0.88 3.45
C ALA A 357 7.40 -2.33 3.48
N HIS A 358 6.09 -2.55 3.30
CA HIS A 358 5.44 -3.85 3.50
C HIS A 358 5.52 -4.40 4.95
N ASP A 359 5.83 -3.51 5.89
CA ASP A 359 5.84 -3.65 7.34
C ASP A 359 5.48 -2.27 7.91
N LYS A 360 4.42 -2.15 8.74
CA LYS A 360 3.96 -0.83 9.18
C LYS A 360 4.93 -0.14 10.15
N LEU A 361 5.68 -0.90 10.95
CA LEU A 361 6.67 -0.31 11.86
C LEU A 361 7.80 0.32 11.06
N MET A 362 8.30 -0.38 10.05
CA MET A 362 9.36 0.13 9.20
C MET A 362 8.86 1.29 8.32
N ASP A 363 7.62 1.22 7.83
CA ASP A 363 6.96 2.30 7.11
C ASP A 363 6.91 3.60 7.97
N VAL A 364 6.44 3.50 9.22
CA VAL A 364 6.44 4.61 10.17
C VAL A 364 7.87 5.06 10.52
N THR A 365 8.83 4.15 10.65
CA THR A 365 10.20 4.51 11.02
C THR A 365 10.88 5.29 9.90
N VAL A 366 10.71 4.87 8.64
CA VAL A 366 11.27 5.58 7.48
C VAL A 366 10.57 6.91 7.26
N MET A 367 9.23 6.96 7.31
CA MET A 367 8.47 8.17 7.00
C MET A 367 8.43 9.19 8.15
N ASN A 368 8.39 8.73 9.41
CA ASN A 368 8.19 9.56 10.60
C ASN A 368 9.35 9.50 11.61
N GLY A 369 10.40 8.74 11.32
CA GLY A 369 11.58 8.60 12.16
C GLY A 369 11.33 7.79 13.43
N VAL A 370 12.37 7.67 14.25
CA VAL A 370 12.28 6.92 15.51
C VAL A 370 11.28 7.55 16.49
N LEU A 371 11.08 8.87 16.46
CA LEU A 371 10.07 9.52 17.30
C LEU A 371 8.66 9.09 16.89
N GLY A 372 8.40 9.02 15.58
CA GLY A 372 7.14 8.50 15.04
C GLY A 372 6.90 7.05 15.45
N LEU A 373 7.94 6.21 15.34
CA LEU A 373 7.88 4.81 15.76
C LEU A 373 7.54 4.67 17.26
N LEU A 374 8.22 5.44 18.12
CA LEU A 374 7.99 5.40 19.57
C LEU A 374 6.55 5.84 19.93
N ALA A 375 6.04 6.89 19.29
CA ALA A 375 4.66 7.32 19.49
C ALA A 375 3.66 6.27 19.00
N TYR A 376 3.92 5.67 17.84
CA TYR A 376 3.10 4.61 17.26
C TYR A 376 3.05 3.35 18.14
N LEU A 377 4.21 2.86 18.60
CA LEU A 377 4.29 1.75 19.56
C LEU A 377 3.60 2.12 20.88
N GLY A 378 3.69 3.38 21.30
CA GLY A 378 2.97 3.91 22.45
C GLY A 378 1.45 3.71 22.38
N ILE A 379 0.83 3.73 21.20
CA ILE A 379 -0.60 3.46 21.02
C ILE A 379 -0.93 2.01 21.43
N TRP A 380 -0.18 1.05 20.89
CA TRP A 380 -0.37 -0.38 21.16
C TRP A 380 -0.05 -0.73 22.61
N ILE A 381 1.07 -0.23 23.13
CA ILE A 381 1.47 -0.43 24.53
C ILE A 381 0.42 0.16 25.47
N ALA A 382 -0.09 1.37 25.20
CA ALA A 382 -1.13 1.98 26.02
C ALA A 382 -2.44 1.16 25.97
N ALA A 383 -2.84 0.65 24.80
CA ALA A 383 -4.05 -0.17 24.67
C ALA A 383 -3.95 -1.47 25.47
N VAL A 384 -2.81 -2.19 25.38
CA VAL A 384 -2.57 -3.40 26.18
C VAL A 384 -2.46 -3.08 27.66
N TRP A 385 -1.79 -1.99 28.03
CA TRP A 385 -1.70 -1.55 29.43
C TRP A 385 -3.06 -1.24 30.05
N LEU A 386 -3.99 -0.63 29.29
CA LEU A 386 -5.35 -0.39 29.76
C LEU A 386 -6.08 -1.68 30.15
N VAL A 387 -5.87 -2.76 29.39
CA VAL A 387 -6.48 -4.07 29.64
C VAL A 387 -6.02 -4.62 30.99
N PHE A 388 -4.71 -4.67 31.23
CA PHE A 388 -4.15 -5.30 32.43
C PHE A 388 -4.18 -4.41 33.68
N ARG A 389 -4.42 -3.11 33.53
CA ARG A 389 -4.66 -2.22 34.68
C ARG A 389 -6.06 -2.41 35.27
N LYS A 390 -7.05 -2.84 34.48
CA LYS A 390 -8.42 -3.05 34.96
C LYS A 390 -8.45 -4.25 35.90
N LYS A 391 -8.94 -4.05 37.13
CA LYS A 391 -9.06 -5.14 38.11
C LYS A 391 -10.21 -6.06 37.73
N GLY A 392 -9.95 -7.37 37.75
CA GLY A 392 -10.95 -8.40 37.44
C GLY A 392 -11.24 -8.52 35.95
N PHE A 393 -12.17 -9.41 35.61
CA PHE A 393 -12.52 -9.66 34.22
C PHE A 393 -13.42 -8.57 33.64
N SER A 394 -13.04 -8.05 32.49
CA SER A 394 -13.87 -7.20 31.64
C SER A 394 -13.91 -7.76 30.21
N PHE A 395 -15.12 -7.93 29.67
CA PHE A 395 -15.32 -8.45 28.31
C PHE A 395 -14.84 -7.46 27.25
N ASP A 396 -15.05 -6.16 27.45
CA ASP A 396 -14.56 -5.14 26.50
C ASP A 396 -13.05 -5.10 26.45
N MET A 397 -12.38 -5.24 27.59
CA MET A 397 -10.91 -5.34 27.64
C MET A 397 -10.40 -6.61 26.98
N MET A 398 -11.15 -7.71 27.07
CA MET A 398 -10.85 -8.95 26.33
C MET A 398 -10.91 -8.72 24.81
N ALA A 399 -11.97 -8.08 24.32
CA ALA A 399 -12.11 -7.76 22.89
C ALA A 399 -11.05 -6.74 22.42
N ILE A 400 -10.77 -5.71 23.22
CA ILE A 400 -9.71 -4.74 22.94
C ILE A 400 -8.35 -5.45 22.84
N LEU A 401 -8.04 -6.36 23.76
CA LEU A 401 -6.81 -7.14 23.72
C LEU A 401 -6.70 -7.99 22.46
N PHE A 402 -7.79 -8.67 22.07
CA PHE A 402 -7.82 -9.45 20.84
C PHE A 402 -7.44 -8.60 19.64
N PHE A 403 -8.12 -7.48 19.41
CA PHE A 403 -7.85 -6.65 18.25
C PHE A 403 -6.47 -5.99 18.33
N ALA A 404 -6.07 -5.48 19.51
CA ALA A 404 -4.77 -4.87 19.74
C ALA A 404 -3.64 -5.81 19.30
N VAL A 405 -3.70 -7.06 19.73
CA VAL A 405 -2.66 -8.05 19.41
C VAL A 405 -2.81 -8.56 17.98
N ALA A 406 -4.02 -8.96 17.57
CA ALA A 406 -4.22 -9.57 16.25
C ALA A 406 -3.87 -8.61 15.11
N PHE A 407 -4.32 -7.37 15.21
CA PHE A 407 -4.07 -6.37 14.18
C PHE A 407 -2.61 -5.90 14.20
N PHE A 408 -2.02 -5.68 15.38
CA PHE A 408 -0.59 -5.35 15.48
C PHE A 408 0.30 -6.41 14.82
N ILE A 409 0.04 -7.70 15.07
CA ILE A 409 0.77 -8.80 14.43
C ILE A 409 0.55 -8.82 12.91
N ASN A 410 -0.66 -8.51 12.43
CA ASN A 410 -0.90 -8.37 11.00
C ASN A 410 -0.04 -7.24 10.39
N LEU A 411 0.16 -6.14 11.12
CA LEU A 411 0.94 -4.98 10.69
C LEU A 411 2.46 -5.18 10.71
N LEU A 412 2.97 -6.24 11.34
CA LEU A 412 4.39 -6.61 11.21
C LEU A 412 4.74 -7.16 9.82
N PHE A 413 3.73 -7.46 8.99
CA PHE A 413 3.93 -8.04 7.66
C PHE A 413 3.07 -7.38 6.59
N LEU A 414 2.42 -6.27 6.94
CA LEU A 414 1.52 -5.50 6.09
C LEU A 414 1.53 -4.04 6.56
N PHE A 415 1.09 -3.13 5.70
CA PHE A 415 0.77 -1.75 6.06
C PHE A 415 -0.76 -1.56 6.07
N ASP A 416 -1.20 -0.38 6.50
CA ASP A 416 -2.62 -0.03 6.53
C ASP A 416 -3.08 0.59 5.22
N GLN A 417 -4.39 0.58 4.99
CA GLN A 417 -5.03 1.28 3.88
C GLN A 417 -6.33 1.92 4.38
N ILE A 418 -6.95 2.82 3.63
CA ILE A 418 -8.22 3.48 3.99
C ILE A 418 -9.30 2.54 4.59
N SER A 419 -9.38 1.29 4.11
CA SER A 419 -10.32 0.29 4.62
C SER A 419 -9.97 -0.28 6.00
N THR A 420 -8.72 -0.14 6.47
CA THR A 420 -8.26 -0.57 7.81
C THR A 420 -7.89 0.59 8.74
N ILE A 421 -7.50 1.76 8.20
CA ILE A 421 -7.17 2.97 9.00
C ILE A 421 -8.40 3.47 9.77
N LEU A 422 -9.56 3.56 9.13
CA LEU A 422 -10.78 4.01 9.81
C LEU A 422 -11.21 3.04 10.94
N PRO A 423 -11.25 1.71 10.72
CA PRO A 423 -11.37 0.73 11.80
C PRO A 423 -10.34 0.86 12.93
N PHE A 424 -9.08 1.13 12.61
CA PHE A 424 -8.04 1.37 13.61
C PHE A 424 -8.39 2.57 14.51
N PHE A 425 -8.78 3.71 13.93
CA PHE A 425 -9.22 4.88 14.70
C PHE A 425 -10.51 4.63 15.48
N ALA A 426 -11.44 3.81 14.96
CA ALA A 426 -12.63 3.39 15.70
C ALA A 426 -12.26 2.55 16.93
N PHE A 427 -11.32 1.61 16.78
CA PHE A 427 -10.80 0.79 17.88
C PHE A 427 -10.12 1.65 18.96
N VAL A 428 -9.21 2.55 18.57
CA VAL A 428 -8.52 3.45 19.51
C VAL A 428 -9.51 4.37 20.22
N GLY A 429 -10.50 4.90 19.48
CA GLY A 429 -11.60 5.70 20.04
C GLY A 429 -12.41 4.95 21.08
N PHE A 430 -12.81 3.70 20.77
CA PHE A 430 -13.54 2.86 21.70
C PHE A 430 -12.71 2.51 22.96
N ALA A 431 -11.40 2.25 22.81
CA ALA A 431 -10.52 2.00 23.95
C ALA A 431 -10.42 3.21 24.90
N VAL A 432 -10.37 4.42 24.36
CA VAL A 432 -10.43 5.66 25.15
C VAL A 432 -11.80 5.84 25.81
N PHE A 433 -12.89 5.54 25.10
CA PHE A 433 -14.25 5.63 25.63
C PHE A 433 -14.46 4.72 26.84
N VAL A 434 -14.16 3.42 26.72
CA VAL A 434 -14.33 2.42 27.79
C VAL A 434 -13.46 2.75 29.00
N SER A 435 -12.26 3.29 28.80
CA SER A 435 -11.33 3.57 29.90
C SER A 435 -11.58 4.88 30.66
N ARG A 436 -12.25 5.87 30.06
CA ARG A 436 -12.38 7.22 30.64
C ARG A 436 -13.78 7.79 30.70
N LEU A 437 -14.69 7.31 29.86
CA LEU A 437 -16.03 7.89 29.69
C LEU A 437 -17.13 6.99 30.26
N GLU A 438 -16.97 5.67 30.19
CA GLU A 438 -18.01 4.71 30.59
C GLU A 438 -18.25 4.63 32.12
N ASP A 439 -17.19 4.62 32.95
CA ASP A 439 -17.29 4.38 34.40
C ASP A 439 -18.20 5.38 35.16
N LYS A 440 -18.44 6.59 34.61
CA LYS A 440 -19.30 7.61 35.25
C LYS A 440 -20.76 7.58 34.79
N GLU A 441 -21.08 7.09 33.58
CA GLU A 441 -22.48 6.88 33.19
C GLU A 441 -23.13 5.82 34.08
N ALA A 442 -22.39 4.76 34.43
CA ALA A 442 -22.82 3.76 35.42
C ALA A 442 -23.00 4.35 36.83
N THR A 443 -22.12 5.28 37.23
CA THR A 443 -22.19 5.93 38.56
C THR A 443 -23.36 6.93 38.65
N ILE A 444 -23.69 7.64 37.56
CA ILE A 444 -24.83 8.56 37.49
C ILE A 444 -26.15 7.80 37.33
N ALA A 445 -26.17 6.69 36.58
CA ALA A 445 -27.36 5.86 36.39
C ALA A 445 -27.73 4.99 37.62
N HIS A 446 -26.79 4.76 38.55
CA HIS A 446 -27.04 4.00 39.79
C HIS A 446 -27.05 4.86 41.06
N GLY A 447 -26.74 6.15 40.94
CA GLY A 447 -26.81 7.11 42.04
C GLY A 447 -27.85 8.19 41.78
N VAL A 448 -29.13 7.93 42.08
CA VAL A 448 -30.02 9.01 42.53
C VAL A 448 -29.54 9.40 43.92
N GLN A 449 -28.45 10.15 43.99
CA GLN A 449 -28.02 10.80 45.22
C GLN A 449 -28.15 12.29 45.02
N LYS A 450 -29.25 12.83 45.58
CA LYS A 450 -29.39 14.24 45.96
C LYS A 450 -28.10 14.66 46.66
N THR A 451 -27.18 15.26 45.92
CA THR A 451 -26.10 16.03 46.50
C THR A 451 -26.38 17.48 46.16
N LYS A 452 -26.54 18.25 47.24
CA LYS A 452 -26.82 19.68 47.26
C LYS A 452 -25.96 20.42 46.25
N ALA A 453 -26.59 21.42 45.64
CA ALA A 453 -25.95 22.49 44.89
C ALA A 453 -24.68 22.96 45.60
N HIS A 454 -23.53 22.43 45.20
CA HIS A 454 -22.24 23.00 45.50
C HIS A 454 -21.86 23.86 44.30
N LYS A 455 -21.98 25.17 44.51
CA LYS A 455 -21.40 26.30 43.75
C LYS A 455 -20.95 25.97 42.33
N ALA A 456 -21.86 26.24 41.39
CA ALA A 456 -21.55 26.42 39.98
C ALA A 456 -21.06 27.87 39.74
N ASP A 457 -19.91 28.21 40.31
CA ASP A 457 -19.07 29.36 39.92
C ASP A 457 -17.66 28.74 39.77
N GLU A 458 -16.92 28.77 38.68
CA GLU A 458 -16.90 29.56 37.46
C GLU A 458 -16.65 28.63 36.25
N ILE A 459 -17.24 28.96 35.11
CA ILE A 459 -16.67 29.03 33.74
C ILE A 459 -17.90 29.30 32.86
N ALA A 460 -18.36 30.55 32.94
CA ALA A 460 -19.35 31.13 32.03
C ALA A 460 -18.68 32.15 31.09
N SER A 461 -17.35 32.10 30.94
CA SER A 461 -16.68 32.78 29.86
C SER A 461 -16.81 31.93 28.61
N VAL A 462 -17.43 32.48 27.59
CA VAL A 462 -17.33 31.99 26.21
C VAL A 462 -15.86 31.74 25.91
N ASP A 463 -15.48 30.48 25.74
CA ASP A 463 -14.11 30.13 25.36
C ASP A 463 -13.96 30.32 23.85
N TYR A 464 -13.64 31.56 23.48
CA TYR A 464 -13.42 31.96 22.09
C TYR A 464 -12.32 31.11 21.42
N SER A 465 -11.39 30.53 22.19
CA SER A 465 -10.37 29.64 21.64
C SER A 465 -10.97 28.32 21.14
N ALA A 466 -11.94 27.74 21.86
CA ALA A 466 -12.63 26.54 21.43
C ALA A 466 -13.45 26.77 20.15
N TYR A 467 -14.07 27.95 20.01
CA TYR A 467 -14.77 28.30 18.76
C TYR A 467 -13.81 28.56 17.61
N ALA A 468 -12.68 29.22 17.86
CA ALA A 468 -11.66 29.44 16.85
C ALA A 468 -11.08 28.10 16.35
N ILE A 469 -10.81 27.16 17.25
CA ILE A 469 -10.35 25.80 16.90
C ILE A 469 -11.41 25.05 16.10
N ALA A 470 -12.67 25.04 16.56
CA ALA A 470 -13.75 24.35 15.88
C ALA A 470 -14.03 24.95 14.50
N GLY A 471 -14.13 26.28 14.41
CA GLY A 471 -14.32 27.01 13.16
C GLY A 471 -13.15 26.86 12.19
N GLY A 472 -11.91 26.97 12.67
CA GLY A 472 -10.71 26.74 11.86
C GLY A 472 -10.63 25.31 11.33
N SER A 473 -11.00 24.32 12.14
CA SER A 473 -11.08 22.91 11.72
C SER A 473 -12.17 22.72 10.66
N THR A 474 -13.35 23.32 10.83
CA THR A 474 -14.41 23.29 9.82
C THR A 474 -13.96 23.89 8.49
N LEU A 475 -13.27 25.05 8.52
CA LEU A 475 -12.74 25.68 7.30
C LEU A 475 -11.70 24.78 6.63
N LEU A 476 -10.79 24.16 7.39
CA LEU A 476 -9.81 23.22 6.86
C LEU A 476 -10.48 22.02 6.17
N PHE A 477 -11.47 21.39 6.80
CA PHE A 477 -12.15 20.23 6.21
C PHE A 477 -13.02 20.61 5.00
N LEU A 478 -13.68 21.77 5.02
CA LEU A 478 -14.40 22.25 3.83
C LEU A 478 -13.43 22.56 2.68
N TRP A 479 -12.30 23.20 2.97
CA TRP A 479 -11.26 23.47 1.99
C TRP A 479 -10.68 22.18 1.39
N GLY A 480 -10.33 21.20 2.24
CA GLY A 480 -9.82 19.89 1.81
C GLY A 480 -10.85 19.10 0.99
N PHE A 481 -12.13 19.21 1.33
CA PHE A 481 -13.21 18.54 0.58
C PHE A 481 -13.42 19.21 -0.78
N VAL A 482 -13.58 20.53 -0.83
CA VAL A 482 -13.84 21.24 -2.08
C VAL A 482 -12.63 21.20 -3.00
N PHE A 483 -11.49 21.70 -2.56
CA PHE A 483 -10.33 21.92 -3.43
C PHE A 483 -9.44 20.68 -3.60
N TRP A 484 -9.45 19.77 -2.64
CA TRP A 484 -8.57 18.59 -2.65
C TRP A 484 -9.33 17.27 -2.72
N THR A 485 -10.63 17.32 -3.00
CA THR A 485 -11.42 16.09 -3.26
C THR A 485 -12.31 16.27 -4.47
N LEU A 486 -13.17 17.31 -4.51
CA LEU A 486 -14.06 17.53 -5.66
C LEU A 486 -13.32 17.98 -6.91
N VAL A 487 -12.34 18.89 -6.77
CA VAL A 487 -11.52 19.33 -7.93
C VAL A 487 -10.70 18.17 -8.52
N PRO A 488 -9.90 17.40 -7.76
CA PRO A 488 -9.22 16.21 -8.30
C PRO A 488 -10.17 15.17 -8.90
N MET A 489 -11.36 14.98 -8.29
CA MET A 489 -12.39 14.11 -8.85
C MET A 489 -12.83 14.58 -10.23
N SER A 490 -13.11 15.88 -10.37
CA SER A 490 -13.48 16.47 -11.65
C SER A 490 -12.39 16.29 -12.69
N GLN A 491 -11.13 16.56 -12.33
CA GLN A 491 -9.98 16.39 -13.23
C GLN A 491 -9.84 14.94 -13.71
N MET A 492 -9.96 13.96 -12.81
CA MET A 492 -9.96 12.54 -13.17
C MET A 492 -11.13 12.17 -14.08
N ASN A 493 -12.35 12.59 -13.75
CA ASN A 493 -13.54 12.27 -14.52
C ASN A 493 -13.45 12.86 -15.95
N SER A 494 -12.98 14.11 -16.08
CA SER A 494 -12.78 14.75 -17.38
C SER A 494 -11.72 14.02 -18.21
N TYR A 495 -10.61 13.63 -17.59
CA TYR A 495 -9.54 12.90 -18.27
C TYR A 495 -9.95 11.48 -18.66
N LEU A 496 -10.39 10.68 -17.69
CA LEU A 496 -10.76 9.27 -17.91
C LEU A 496 -12.02 9.14 -18.78
N GLY A 497 -12.94 10.11 -18.72
CA GLY A 497 -14.06 10.20 -19.66
C GLY A 497 -13.56 10.33 -21.11
N ALA A 498 -12.65 11.27 -21.36
CA ALA A 498 -12.05 11.44 -22.69
C ALA A 498 -11.30 10.17 -23.18
N ILE A 499 -10.60 9.46 -22.28
CA ILE A 499 -9.95 8.18 -22.60
C ILE A 499 -11.00 7.10 -22.92
N SER A 500 -12.00 6.92 -22.06
CA SER A 500 -13.03 5.88 -22.20
C SER A 500 -13.89 6.06 -23.44
N GLU A 501 -14.16 7.30 -23.83
CA GLU A 501 -14.93 7.66 -25.03
C GLU A 501 -14.07 7.69 -26.30
N GLN A 502 -12.76 7.41 -26.19
CA GLN A 502 -11.77 7.53 -27.27
C GLN A 502 -11.71 8.95 -27.91
N ASN A 503 -12.15 9.97 -27.17
CA ASN A 503 -12.17 11.36 -27.60
C ASN A 503 -10.92 12.10 -27.10
N LEU A 504 -9.75 11.68 -27.58
CA LEU A 504 -8.48 12.26 -27.15
C LEU A 504 -8.33 13.74 -27.53
N GLY A 505 -9.04 14.19 -28.58
CA GLY A 505 -9.09 15.60 -28.98
C GLY A 505 -9.65 16.52 -27.89
N ALA A 506 -10.57 16.03 -27.06
CA ALA A 506 -11.12 16.80 -25.95
C ALA A 506 -10.07 17.21 -24.91
N ILE A 507 -9.03 16.39 -24.72
CA ILE A 507 -7.92 16.68 -23.79
C ILE A 507 -7.13 17.91 -24.27
N VAL A 508 -6.95 18.04 -25.59
CA VAL A 508 -6.23 19.16 -26.21
C VAL A 508 -7.12 20.41 -26.31
N GLN A 509 -8.43 20.23 -26.55
CA GLN A 509 -9.37 21.35 -26.68
C GLN A 509 -9.71 22.01 -25.33
N ASN A 510 -9.69 21.25 -24.23
CA ASN A 510 -10.00 21.75 -22.90
C ASN A 510 -8.99 21.27 -21.84
N PRO A 511 -7.70 21.65 -21.97
CA PRO A 511 -6.65 21.17 -21.07
C PRO A 511 -6.84 21.71 -19.65
N ASP A 512 -7.35 22.92 -19.48
CA ASP A 512 -7.48 23.56 -18.17
C ASP A 512 -8.41 22.78 -17.23
N ALA A 513 -9.48 22.18 -17.76
CA ALA A 513 -10.39 21.35 -16.97
C ALA A 513 -9.72 20.08 -16.40
N ILE A 514 -8.59 19.65 -16.98
CA ILE A 514 -7.86 18.44 -16.61
C ILE A 514 -6.62 18.78 -15.79
N PHE A 515 -5.86 19.79 -16.20
CA PHE A 515 -4.54 20.08 -15.66
C PHE A 515 -4.50 21.20 -14.61
N GLU A 516 -5.54 22.04 -14.57
CA GLU A 516 -5.62 23.19 -13.68
C GLU A 516 -6.81 23.11 -12.70
N PRO A 517 -6.67 23.58 -11.45
CA PRO A 517 -5.40 23.93 -10.80
C PRO A 517 -4.52 22.69 -10.58
N TYR A 518 -3.23 22.88 -10.30
CA TYR A 518 -2.34 21.78 -9.95
C TYR A 518 -2.75 21.10 -8.62
N THR A 519 -3.14 19.83 -8.68
CA THR A 519 -3.51 19.02 -7.51
C THR A 519 -2.71 17.71 -7.45
N PHE A 520 -2.88 16.91 -6.38
CA PHE A 520 -2.11 15.67 -6.22
C PHE A 520 -2.40 14.60 -7.30
N VAL A 521 -3.55 14.66 -7.99
CA VAL A 521 -3.86 13.72 -9.08
C VAL A 521 -3.06 13.99 -10.36
N GLN A 522 -2.40 15.15 -10.45
CA GLN A 522 -1.64 15.54 -11.63
C GLN A 522 -0.48 14.59 -11.92
N GLN A 523 0.07 13.92 -10.89
CA GLN A 523 0.99 12.79 -11.06
C GLN A 523 0.39 11.74 -11.99
N ASP A 524 -0.77 11.20 -11.64
CA ASP A 524 -1.33 10.04 -12.31
C ASP A 524 -1.81 10.39 -13.73
N ILE A 525 -2.43 11.57 -13.89
CA ILE A 525 -2.87 12.07 -15.21
C ILE A 525 -1.67 12.26 -16.14
N ARG A 526 -0.64 13.01 -15.70
CA ARG A 526 0.47 13.41 -16.56
C ARG A 526 1.37 12.22 -16.91
N LEU A 527 1.63 11.33 -15.95
CA LEU A 527 2.35 10.08 -16.21
C LEU A 527 1.58 9.19 -17.19
N HIS A 528 0.28 8.99 -16.98
CA HIS A 528 -0.53 8.15 -17.86
C HIS A 528 -0.58 8.73 -19.28
N LEU A 529 -0.80 10.04 -19.40
CA LEU A 529 -0.94 10.69 -20.70
C LEU A 529 0.36 10.63 -21.52
N LEU A 530 1.51 10.92 -20.90
CA LEU A 530 2.78 10.86 -21.62
C LEU A 530 3.14 9.42 -22.03
N ASN A 531 2.99 8.46 -21.11
CA ASN A 531 3.23 7.04 -21.44
C ASN A 531 2.29 6.52 -22.55
N ALA A 532 1.02 6.96 -22.55
CA ALA A 532 0.08 6.56 -23.59
C ALA A 532 0.36 7.24 -24.94
N SER A 533 0.91 8.45 -24.95
CA SER A 533 1.13 9.23 -26.18
C SER A 533 2.51 9.06 -26.80
N VAL A 534 3.56 8.69 -26.04
CA VAL A 534 4.96 8.65 -26.51
C VAL A 534 5.17 7.74 -27.73
N SER A 535 4.49 6.60 -27.77
CA SER A 535 4.56 5.67 -28.90
C SER A 535 4.08 6.29 -30.21
N TYR A 536 3.19 7.29 -30.13
CA TYR A 536 2.54 7.95 -31.26
C TYR A 536 3.21 9.24 -31.73
N TYR A 537 4.39 9.62 -31.20
CA TYR A 537 5.07 10.87 -31.57
C TYR A 537 5.18 11.09 -33.10
N GLY A 538 5.50 10.04 -33.86
CA GLY A 538 5.61 10.11 -35.34
C GLY A 538 4.28 10.22 -36.09
N ASN A 539 3.13 10.19 -35.40
CA ASN A 539 1.82 10.35 -36.01
C ASN A 539 1.38 11.82 -35.94
N ALA A 540 1.26 12.47 -37.11
CA ALA A 540 0.88 13.88 -37.22
C ALA A 540 -0.45 14.24 -36.53
N GLN A 541 -1.43 13.33 -36.51
CA GLN A 541 -2.72 13.57 -35.84
C GLN A 541 -2.61 13.55 -34.32
N MET A 542 -1.65 12.79 -33.79
CA MET A 542 -1.43 12.62 -32.35
C MET A 542 -0.41 13.62 -31.78
N LYS A 543 0.31 14.33 -32.65
CA LYS A 543 1.36 15.29 -32.26
C LYS A 543 0.86 16.36 -31.26
N PRO A 544 -0.31 17.01 -31.44
CA PRO A 544 -0.79 18.00 -30.48
C PRO A 544 -1.02 17.43 -29.08
N LEU A 545 -1.49 16.18 -28.99
CA LEU A 545 -1.69 15.49 -27.71
C LEU A 545 -0.36 15.16 -27.05
N PHE A 546 0.61 14.67 -27.82
CA PHE A 546 1.96 14.40 -27.33
C PHE A 546 2.67 15.67 -26.85
N ASP A 547 2.62 16.75 -27.62
CA ASP A 547 3.26 18.03 -27.27
C ASP A 547 2.67 18.58 -25.96
N LEU A 548 1.35 18.49 -25.80
CA LEU A 548 0.67 18.83 -24.54
C LEU A 548 1.11 17.90 -23.40
N ALA A 549 1.17 16.59 -23.64
CA ALA A 549 1.58 15.60 -22.63
C ALA A 549 3.01 15.85 -22.14
N LEU A 550 3.93 16.13 -23.07
CA LEU A 550 5.32 16.44 -22.78
C LEU A 550 5.43 17.70 -21.93
N SER A 551 4.80 18.80 -22.37
CA SER A 551 4.79 20.07 -21.63
C SER A 551 4.23 19.92 -20.22
N LYS A 552 3.16 19.14 -20.05
CA LYS A 552 2.59 18.86 -18.73
C LYS A 552 3.49 17.94 -17.90
N MET A 553 4.20 17.00 -18.50
CA MET A 553 5.17 16.20 -17.76
C MET A 553 6.38 17.02 -17.29
N GLU A 554 6.87 17.95 -18.11
CA GLU A 554 7.96 18.87 -17.76
C GLU A 554 7.58 19.70 -16.52
N GLU A 555 6.36 20.27 -16.49
CA GLU A 555 5.83 21.02 -15.34
C GLU A 555 5.71 20.13 -14.08
N LEU A 556 5.35 18.85 -14.21
CA LEU A 556 5.32 17.92 -13.07
C LEU A 556 6.73 17.69 -12.52
N VAL A 557 7.72 17.46 -13.38
CA VAL A 557 9.11 17.26 -12.97
C VAL A 557 9.70 18.51 -12.34
N GLU A 558 9.32 19.70 -12.80
CA GLU A 558 9.71 20.97 -12.18
C GLU A 558 9.15 21.11 -10.77
N LYS A 559 7.86 20.78 -10.58
CA LYS A 559 7.19 20.88 -9.27
C LYS A 559 7.60 19.77 -8.29
N GLU A 560 7.91 18.58 -8.80
CA GLU A 560 8.18 17.39 -8.01
C GLU A 560 9.42 16.63 -8.52
N PRO A 561 10.64 17.23 -8.39
CA PRO A 561 11.86 16.71 -9.01
C PRO A 561 12.43 15.46 -8.32
N SER A 562 11.95 15.13 -7.12
CA SER A 562 12.53 14.12 -6.25
C SER A 562 12.09 12.67 -6.55
N ASN A 563 11.25 12.45 -7.57
CA ASN A 563 10.80 11.11 -7.94
C ASN A 563 11.51 10.62 -9.22
N PRO A 564 12.42 9.63 -9.12
CA PRO A 564 13.16 9.14 -10.28
C PRO A 564 12.26 8.54 -11.36
N ARG A 565 11.08 8.01 -11.02
CA ARG A 565 10.14 7.47 -12.01
C ARG A 565 9.63 8.53 -12.97
N TYR A 566 9.42 9.75 -12.49
CA TYR A 566 8.95 10.85 -13.35
C TYR A 566 10.02 11.25 -14.36
N LEU A 567 11.27 11.29 -13.89
CA LEU A 567 12.43 11.57 -14.72
C LEU A 567 12.62 10.50 -15.80
N LEU A 568 12.47 9.21 -15.48
CA LEU A 568 12.56 8.14 -16.48
C LEU A 568 11.53 8.29 -17.60
N ILE A 569 10.28 8.58 -17.24
CA ILE A 569 9.19 8.75 -18.21
C ILE A 569 9.45 9.98 -19.11
N LEU A 570 9.89 11.10 -18.53
CA LEU A 570 10.22 12.31 -19.28
C LEU A 570 11.44 12.09 -20.21
N GLY A 571 12.49 11.45 -19.72
CA GLY A 571 13.68 11.13 -20.50
C GLY A 571 13.36 10.20 -21.68
N ASN A 572 12.46 9.22 -21.48
CA ASN A 572 12.02 8.34 -22.56
C ASN A 572 11.31 9.11 -23.69
N ALA A 573 10.50 10.12 -23.34
CA ALA A 573 9.85 10.97 -24.33
C ALA A 573 10.86 11.82 -25.11
N TYR A 574 11.84 12.45 -24.45
CA TYR A 574 12.91 13.16 -25.13
C TYR A 574 13.73 12.24 -26.04
N GLU A 575 14.07 11.04 -25.58
CA GLU A 575 14.80 10.07 -26.37
C GLU A 575 14.02 9.62 -27.61
N ARG A 576 12.69 9.44 -27.48
CA ARG A 576 11.81 9.13 -28.60
C ARG A 576 11.81 10.24 -29.66
N ILE A 577 11.74 11.50 -29.25
CA ILE A 577 11.83 12.67 -30.14
C ILE A 577 13.18 12.67 -30.85
N GLY A 578 14.28 12.63 -30.08
CA GLY A 578 15.63 12.69 -30.62
C GLY A 578 15.93 11.57 -31.62
N LYS A 579 15.48 10.34 -31.35
CA LYS A 579 15.67 9.19 -32.26
C LYS A 579 14.82 9.28 -33.53
N THR A 580 13.60 9.81 -33.43
CA THR A 580 12.67 9.90 -34.57
C THR A 580 13.08 11.03 -35.51
N ASP A 581 13.48 12.17 -34.95
CA ASP A 581 13.82 13.37 -35.73
C ASP A 581 15.31 13.45 -36.06
N GLY A 582 16.13 12.56 -35.51
CA GLY A 582 17.60 12.63 -35.60
C GLY A 582 18.18 13.85 -34.85
N ASN A 583 17.46 14.38 -33.85
CA ASN A 583 17.85 15.59 -33.12
C ASN A 583 18.63 15.25 -31.84
N MET A 584 19.94 15.49 -31.88
CA MET A 584 20.86 15.22 -30.76
C MET A 584 20.62 16.11 -29.53
N GLU A 585 19.98 17.28 -29.67
CA GLU A 585 19.66 18.14 -28.52
C GLU A 585 18.67 17.43 -27.57
N TYR A 586 17.67 16.74 -28.12
CA TYR A 586 16.70 16.00 -27.31
C TYR A 586 17.33 14.76 -26.66
N ILE A 587 18.31 14.12 -27.31
CA ILE A 587 19.07 13.03 -26.69
C ILE A 587 19.84 13.53 -25.47
N LYS A 588 20.45 14.74 -25.55
CA LYS A 588 21.12 15.37 -24.41
C LYS A 588 20.14 15.80 -23.32
N LYS A 589 18.95 16.30 -23.67
CA LYS A 589 17.89 16.55 -22.67
C LYS A 589 17.47 15.28 -21.94
N ALA A 590 17.41 14.14 -22.65
CA ALA A 590 17.17 12.85 -22.01
C ALA A 590 18.31 12.45 -21.06
N GLU A 591 19.58 12.66 -21.46
CA GLU A 591 20.75 12.45 -20.60
C GLU A 591 20.65 13.25 -19.29
N ASP A 592 20.37 14.56 -19.37
CA ASP A 592 20.28 15.44 -18.19
C ASP A 592 19.24 14.93 -17.18
N VAL A 593 18.09 14.45 -17.68
CA VAL A 593 17.02 13.91 -16.86
C VAL A 593 17.37 12.54 -16.30
N TYR A 594 17.99 11.66 -17.09
CA TYR A 594 18.45 10.35 -16.61
C TYR A 594 19.58 10.45 -15.58
N GLN A 595 20.49 11.42 -15.70
CA GLN A 595 21.52 11.67 -14.68
C GLN A 595 20.92 12.14 -13.35
N LYS A 596 19.88 12.98 -13.39
CA LYS A 596 19.10 13.32 -12.19
C LYS A 596 18.43 12.09 -11.59
N ALA A 597 17.82 11.23 -12.42
CA ALA A 597 17.22 9.98 -11.96
C ALA A 597 18.27 9.06 -11.31
N PHE A 598 19.45 8.97 -11.91
CA PHE A 598 20.58 8.19 -11.41
C PHE A 598 21.09 8.71 -10.07
N THR A 599 21.08 10.03 -9.86
CA THR A 599 21.43 10.62 -8.55
C THR A 599 20.42 10.21 -7.46
N LEU A 600 19.13 10.09 -7.80
CA LEU A 600 18.08 9.72 -6.87
C LEU A 600 17.95 8.20 -6.65
N ALA A 601 18.39 7.40 -7.61
CA ALA A 601 18.26 5.94 -7.61
C ALA A 601 19.48 5.27 -8.26
N PRO A 602 20.69 5.40 -7.68
CA PRO A 602 21.96 5.06 -8.35
C PRO A 602 22.14 3.56 -8.62
N MET A 603 21.47 2.71 -7.86
CA MET A 603 21.58 1.25 -7.99
C MET A 603 20.37 0.63 -8.70
N ARG A 604 19.40 1.45 -9.12
CA ARG A 604 18.18 0.94 -9.75
C ARG A 604 18.43 0.65 -11.21
N GLN A 605 18.29 -0.63 -11.58
CA GLN A 605 18.64 -1.11 -12.91
C GLN A 605 17.89 -0.39 -14.04
N ASP A 606 16.59 -0.11 -13.90
CA ASP A 606 15.81 0.67 -14.89
C ASP A 606 16.48 1.99 -15.26
N VAL A 607 17.06 2.68 -14.27
CA VAL A 607 17.72 3.98 -14.42
C VAL A 607 19.09 3.82 -15.07
N VAL A 608 19.85 2.83 -14.60
CA VAL A 608 21.17 2.49 -15.14
C VAL A 608 21.07 2.14 -16.64
N TYR A 609 20.08 1.34 -17.02
CA TYR A 609 19.92 0.88 -18.40
C TYR A 609 19.60 2.01 -19.36
N VAL A 610 18.63 2.87 -19.04
CA VAL A 610 18.28 3.98 -19.94
C VAL A 610 19.42 4.99 -20.08
N LEU A 611 20.18 5.24 -19.00
CA LEU A 611 21.34 6.13 -19.06
C LEU A 611 22.47 5.52 -19.90
N ALA A 612 22.79 4.23 -19.71
CA ALA A 612 23.81 3.54 -20.50
C ALA A 612 23.48 3.50 -22.00
N LEU A 613 22.21 3.19 -22.34
CA LEU A 613 21.73 3.20 -23.72
C LEU A 613 21.77 4.61 -24.34
N ASN A 614 21.45 5.63 -23.54
CA ASN A 614 21.54 7.02 -23.98
C ASN A 614 23.00 7.42 -24.31
N TYR A 615 23.97 7.07 -23.44
CA TYR A 615 25.39 7.30 -23.73
C TYR A 615 25.85 6.58 -25.00
N ALA A 616 25.47 5.31 -25.18
CA ALA A 616 25.80 4.57 -26.39
C ALA A 616 25.23 5.24 -27.65
N TYR A 617 24.00 5.74 -27.61
CA TYR A 617 23.40 6.47 -28.73
C TYR A 617 24.17 7.76 -29.09
N GLN A 618 24.77 8.41 -28.09
CA GLN A 618 25.64 9.57 -28.26
C GLN A 618 27.08 9.23 -28.67
N ARG A 619 27.38 7.97 -29.00
CA ARG A 619 28.75 7.47 -29.28
C ARG A 619 29.70 7.57 -28.09
N ARG A 620 29.15 7.52 -26.87
CA ARG A 620 29.87 7.48 -25.60
C ARG A 620 29.73 6.09 -24.96
N SER A 621 29.88 5.04 -25.77
CA SER A 621 29.62 3.65 -25.36
C SER A 621 30.47 3.23 -24.16
N GLU A 622 31.72 3.69 -24.06
CA GLU A 622 32.62 3.41 -22.94
C GLU A 622 32.00 3.81 -21.58
N GLU A 623 31.29 4.94 -21.53
CA GLU A 623 30.62 5.40 -20.31
C GLU A 623 29.43 4.51 -19.96
N GLY A 624 28.65 4.07 -20.96
CA GLY A 624 27.56 3.12 -20.76
C GLY A 624 28.05 1.75 -20.31
N ILE A 625 29.13 1.24 -20.90
CA ILE A 625 29.78 -0.02 -20.53
C ILE A 625 30.31 0.06 -19.08
N ALA A 626 31.01 1.15 -18.74
CA ALA A 626 31.52 1.35 -17.38
C ALA A 626 30.38 1.37 -16.35
N LEU A 627 29.25 2.01 -16.68
CA LEU A 627 28.09 2.08 -15.81
C LEU A 627 27.47 0.68 -15.57
N LEU A 628 27.31 -0.12 -16.63
CA LEU A 628 26.76 -1.48 -16.52
C LEU A 628 27.72 -2.43 -15.78
N ARG A 629 29.03 -2.35 -16.05
CA ARG A 629 30.05 -3.11 -15.31
C ARG A 629 30.00 -2.80 -13.81
N LYS A 630 29.88 -1.52 -13.45
CA LYS A 630 29.70 -1.11 -12.06
C LYS A 630 28.43 -1.69 -11.43
N SER A 631 27.34 -1.78 -12.18
CA SER A 631 26.11 -2.45 -11.70
C SER A 631 26.35 -3.94 -11.42
N LEU A 632 27.13 -4.62 -12.27
CA LEU A 632 27.49 -6.03 -12.09
C LEU A 632 28.44 -6.28 -10.91
N GLU A 633 29.16 -5.27 -10.42
CA GLU A 633 29.97 -5.42 -9.18
C GLU A 633 29.10 -5.72 -7.95
N THR A 634 27.85 -5.25 -7.96
CA THR A 634 26.90 -5.46 -6.84
C THR A 634 25.82 -6.49 -7.16
N ASP A 635 25.46 -6.65 -8.42
CA ASP A 635 24.50 -7.66 -8.88
C ASP A 635 25.07 -8.48 -10.05
N THR A 636 25.87 -9.49 -9.71
CA THR A 636 26.58 -10.33 -10.67
C THR A 636 25.69 -11.29 -11.45
N LEU A 637 24.39 -11.35 -11.15
CA LEU A 637 23.48 -12.35 -11.71
C LEU A 637 22.45 -11.75 -12.66
N SER A 638 22.40 -10.41 -12.81
CA SER A 638 21.35 -9.71 -13.55
C SER A 638 21.34 -10.06 -15.04
N PRO A 639 20.38 -10.86 -15.53
CA PRO A 639 20.35 -11.25 -16.93
C PRO A 639 20.19 -10.03 -17.85
N GLU A 640 19.36 -9.07 -17.45
CA GLU A 640 19.16 -7.83 -18.18
C GLU A 640 20.41 -6.95 -18.21
N THR A 641 21.17 -6.86 -17.11
CA THR A 641 22.42 -6.06 -17.10
C THR A 641 23.44 -6.68 -18.05
N HIS A 642 23.62 -8.01 -17.99
CA HIS A 642 24.48 -8.75 -18.90
C HIS A 642 24.05 -8.58 -20.36
N TYR A 643 22.73 -8.60 -20.64
CA TYR A 643 22.19 -8.34 -21.97
C TYR A 643 22.53 -6.94 -22.47
N TYR A 644 22.25 -5.89 -21.69
CA TYR A 644 22.56 -4.52 -22.11
C TYR A 644 24.07 -4.31 -22.28
N LEU A 645 24.89 -4.95 -21.45
CA LEU A 645 26.35 -4.90 -21.56
C LEU A 645 26.80 -5.56 -22.87
N ALA A 646 26.28 -6.75 -23.18
CA ALA A 646 26.56 -7.45 -24.43
C ALA A 646 26.18 -6.62 -25.66
N MET A 647 24.99 -5.99 -25.65
CA MET A 647 24.52 -5.12 -26.73
C MET A 647 25.46 -3.95 -26.97
N LEU A 648 25.95 -3.30 -25.91
CA LEU A 648 26.86 -2.17 -25.99
C LEU A 648 28.25 -2.58 -26.47
N LEU A 649 28.79 -3.70 -25.95
CA LEU A 649 30.09 -4.25 -26.38
C LEU A 649 30.09 -4.60 -27.87
N LEU A 650 29.00 -5.23 -28.35
CA LEU A 650 28.85 -5.61 -29.76
C LEU A 650 28.74 -4.37 -30.66
N GLY A 651 28.03 -3.33 -30.21
CA GLY A 651 27.83 -2.08 -30.95
C GLY A 651 29.08 -1.21 -31.05
N ASP A 652 29.93 -1.20 -30.03
CA ASP A 652 31.17 -0.39 -29.99
C ASP A 652 32.37 -1.08 -30.67
N GLY A 653 32.20 -2.35 -31.06
CA GLY A 653 33.27 -3.14 -31.69
C GLY A 653 34.38 -3.57 -30.73
N GLN A 654 34.15 -3.50 -29.41
CA GLN A 654 35.12 -3.86 -28.34
C GLN A 654 35.31 -5.38 -28.15
N GLY A 655 35.14 -6.17 -29.22
CA GLY A 655 35.36 -7.62 -29.21
C GLY A 655 34.05 -8.41 -29.04
N TYR A 656 33.69 -9.15 -30.08
CA TYR A 656 32.50 -10.01 -30.08
C TYR A 656 32.60 -11.17 -29.07
N GLU A 657 33.81 -11.53 -28.61
CA GLU A 657 34.04 -12.58 -27.62
C GLU A 657 33.46 -12.23 -26.25
N GLU A 658 33.75 -11.02 -25.74
CA GLU A 658 33.19 -10.56 -24.47
C GLU A 658 31.68 -10.37 -24.61
N ALA A 659 31.22 -9.75 -25.70
CA ALA A 659 29.79 -9.59 -25.96
C ALA A 659 29.05 -10.93 -25.99
N LEU A 660 29.62 -11.96 -26.63
CA LEU A 660 29.06 -13.31 -26.63
C LEU A 660 29.00 -13.90 -25.23
N LYS A 661 30.08 -13.79 -24.46
CA LYS A 661 30.15 -14.30 -23.09
C LYS A 661 29.06 -13.68 -22.21
N GLU A 662 28.93 -12.36 -22.22
CA GLU A 662 27.92 -11.64 -21.43
C GLU A 662 26.50 -12.03 -21.87
N MET A 663 26.25 -12.12 -23.17
CA MET A 663 24.95 -12.58 -23.69
C MET A 663 24.62 -14.01 -23.26
N GLU A 664 25.60 -14.92 -23.29
CA GLU A 664 25.39 -16.30 -22.86
C GLU A 664 25.07 -16.40 -21.37
N ILE A 665 25.63 -15.52 -20.52
CA ILE A 665 25.23 -15.42 -19.11
C ILE A 665 23.76 -14.98 -19.01
N ALA A 666 23.35 -13.95 -19.76
CA ALA A 666 21.96 -13.50 -19.78
C ALA A 666 20.99 -14.63 -20.21
N MET A 667 21.38 -15.42 -21.21
CA MET A 667 20.58 -16.53 -21.74
C MET A 667 20.48 -17.75 -20.82
N GLN A 668 21.26 -17.82 -19.73
CA GLN A 668 21.07 -18.85 -18.70
C GLN A 668 19.78 -18.65 -17.90
N SER A 669 19.24 -17.42 -17.86
CA SER A 669 17.95 -17.15 -17.23
C SER A 669 16.79 -17.66 -18.10
N PRO A 670 15.94 -18.58 -17.58
CA PRO A 670 14.77 -19.06 -18.31
C PRO A 670 13.74 -17.96 -18.60
N VAL A 671 13.64 -16.97 -17.71
CA VAL A 671 12.71 -15.84 -17.87
C VAL A 671 13.21 -14.91 -18.98
N PHE A 672 14.50 -14.60 -18.99
CA PHE A 672 15.08 -13.73 -20.01
C PHE A 672 15.02 -14.38 -21.40
N SER A 673 15.48 -15.62 -21.51
CA SER A 673 15.53 -16.37 -22.79
C SER A 673 14.16 -16.54 -23.45
N THR A 674 13.09 -16.61 -22.67
CA THR A 674 11.72 -16.71 -23.19
C THR A 674 11.11 -15.35 -23.55
N THR A 675 11.30 -14.32 -22.72
CA THR A 675 10.65 -13.01 -22.88
C THR A 675 11.32 -12.08 -23.89
N LYS A 676 12.62 -12.26 -24.15
CA LYS A 676 13.43 -11.39 -25.04
C LYS A 676 13.93 -12.11 -26.29
N ASN A 677 13.31 -13.23 -26.67
CA ASN A 677 13.74 -14.10 -27.77
C ASN A 677 14.03 -13.32 -29.08
N THR A 678 13.13 -12.42 -29.50
CA THR A 678 13.33 -11.60 -30.71
C THR A 678 14.60 -10.75 -30.68
N MET A 679 14.88 -10.08 -29.55
CA MET A 679 16.07 -9.25 -29.37
C MET A 679 17.34 -10.10 -29.31
N ALA A 680 17.28 -11.25 -28.64
CA ALA A 680 18.39 -12.19 -28.57
C ALA A 680 18.73 -12.74 -29.97
N ARG A 681 17.71 -13.08 -30.76
CA ARG A 681 17.88 -13.54 -32.14
C ARG A 681 18.63 -12.51 -33.01
N ASP A 682 18.24 -11.24 -32.93
CA ASP A 682 18.89 -10.17 -33.70
C ASP A 682 20.36 -9.97 -33.28
N PHE A 683 20.65 -10.10 -31.98
CA PHE A 683 22.01 -10.09 -31.45
C PHE A 683 22.84 -11.24 -32.02
N TYR A 684 22.37 -12.50 -31.90
CA TYR A 684 23.12 -13.66 -32.38
C TYR A 684 23.28 -13.67 -33.90
N ARG A 685 22.32 -13.12 -34.66
CA ARG A 685 22.46 -12.95 -36.12
C ARG A 685 23.60 -12.00 -36.46
N THR A 686 23.71 -10.88 -35.73
CA THR A 686 24.82 -9.92 -35.89
C THR A 686 26.16 -10.56 -35.52
N LEU A 687 26.19 -11.30 -34.41
CA LEU A 687 27.36 -12.00 -33.90
C LEU A 687 27.85 -13.10 -34.87
N LEU A 688 26.92 -13.86 -35.46
CA LEU A 688 27.22 -14.91 -36.43
C LEU A 688 27.97 -14.36 -37.64
N ARG A 689 27.58 -13.17 -38.11
CA ARG A 689 28.26 -12.49 -39.22
C ARG A 689 29.68 -12.06 -38.84
N GLN A 690 29.87 -11.48 -37.65
CA GLN A 690 31.18 -11.03 -37.19
C GLN A 690 32.15 -12.18 -36.95
N THR A 691 31.71 -13.23 -36.26
CA THR A 691 32.51 -14.45 -35.99
C THR A 691 32.87 -15.20 -37.27
N TYR A 692 31.96 -15.25 -38.26
CA TYR A 692 32.25 -15.80 -39.58
C TYR A 692 33.36 -15.05 -40.31
N GLN A 693 33.33 -13.71 -40.26
CA GLN A 693 34.36 -12.85 -40.87
C GLN A 693 35.71 -12.99 -40.17
N ALA A 694 35.70 -13.09 -38.84
CA ALA A 694 36.91 -13.28 -38.03
C ALA A 694 37.52 -14.69 -38.13
N ARG A 695 36.80 -15.65 -38.75
CA ARG A 695 37.16 -17.08 -38.77
C ARG A 695 37.30 -17.69 -37.37
N ASP A 696 36.56 -17.16 -36.41
CA ASP A 696 36.51 -17.66 -35.05
C ASP A 696 35.55 -18.83 -34.96
N LYS A 697 36.14 -20.04 -35.00
CA LYS A 697 35.39 -21.29 -35.01
C LYS A 697 34.53 -21.45 -33.74
N GLU A 698 35.06 -21.13 -32.57
CA GLU A 698 34.41 -21.42 -31.30
C GLU A 698 33.22 -20.49 -31.08
N ALA A 699 33.44 -19.18 -31.21
CA ALA A 699 32.40 -18.19 -31.06
C ALA A 699 31.30 -18.35 -32.13
N PHE A 700 31.68 -18.69 -33.37
CA PHE A 700 30.71 -18.97 -34.44
C PHE A 700 29.79 -20.14 -34.09
N ILE A 701 30.34 -21.25 -33.61
CA ILE A 701 29.56 -22.44 -33.26
C ILE A 701 28.58 -22.15 -32.12
N ILE A 702 29.02 -21.41 -31.09
CA ILE A 702 28.15 -21.03 -29.96
C ILE A 702 27.00 -20.15 -30.47
N ALA A 703 27.33 -19.08 -31.20
CA ALA A 703 26.35 -18.15 -31.75
C ALA A 703 25.34 -18.84 -32.68
N ALA A 704 25.82 -19.72 -33.56
CA ALA A 704 25.01 -20.50 -34.49
C ALA A 704 24.06 -21.46 -33.75
N LYS A 705 24.58 -22.26 -32.80
CA LYS A 705 23.75 -23.20 -32.02
C LYS A 705 22.65 -22.47 -31.26
N ARG A 706 22.97 -21.32 -30.65
CA ARG A 706 21.97 -20.51 -29.96
C ARG A 706 20.95 -19.92 -30.93
N LEU A 707 21.39 -19.33 -32.04
CA LEU A 707 20.48 -18.77 -33.05
C LEU A 707 19.52 -19.83 -33.60
N GLY A 708 20.02 -21.03 -33.92
CA GLY A 708 19.19 -22.14 -34.41
C GLY A 708 18.17 -22.66 -33.39
N SER A 709 18.43 -22.47 -32.08
CA SER A 709 17.43 -22.77 -31.03
C SER A 709 16.37 -21.68 -30.85
N LEU A 710 16.67 -20.45 -31.27
CA LEU A 710 15.76 -19.29 -31.19
C LEU A 710 14.95 -19.09 -32.47
N ASP A 711 15.44 -19.60 -33.60
CA ASP A 711 14.86 -19.45 -34.94
C ASP A 711 14.61 -20.83 -35.56
N GLU A 712 13.47 -21.44 -35.23
CA GLU A 712 13.10 -22.79 -35.70
C GLU A 712 13.03 -22.90 -37.23
N GLU A 713 12.72 -21.81 -37.93
CA GLU A 713 12.59 -21.77 -39.39
C GLU A 713 13.95 -21.91 -40.09
N GLN A 714 14.99 -21.28 -39.51
CA GLN A 714 16.36 -21.31 -40.05
C GLN A 714 17.27 -22.36 -39.37
N GLY A 715 16.80 -23.02 -38.32
CA GLY A 715 17.61 -23.90 -37.48
C GLY A 715 18.31 -25.03 -38.23
N ALA A 716 17.65 -25.63 -39.23
CA ALA A 716 18.22 -26.71 -40.04
C ALA A 716 19.40 -26.25 -40.90
N ASP A 717 19.34 -25.04 -41.46
CA ASP A 717 20.42 -24.50 -42.28
C ASP A 717 21.57 -23.98 -41.42
N ILE A 718 21.27 -23.42 -40.25
CA ILE A 718 22.27 -23.05 -39.26
C ILE A 718 23.03 -24.28 -38.75
N GLN A 719 22.34 -25.40 -38.53
CA GLN A 719 22.97 -26.65 -38.13
C GLN A 719 23.94 -27.19 -39.19
N LYS A 720 23.57 -27.14 -40.48
CA LYS A 720 24.48 -27.50 -41.57
C LYS A 720 25.73 -26.61 -41.59
N MET A 721 25.56 -25.30 -41.37
CA MET A 721 26.70 -24.37 -41.30
C MET A 721 27.67 -24.73 -40.17
N VAL A 722 27.14 -25.09 -39.00
CA VAL A 722 27.94 -25.59 -37.86
C VAL A 722 28.74 -26.83 -38.26
N GLU A 723 28.12 -27.83 -38.91
CA GLU A 723 28.81 -29.06 -39.34
C GLU A 723 29.97 -28.79 -40.31
N TYR A 724 29.80 -27.84 -41.25
CA TYR A 724 30.88 -27.44 -42.15
C TYR A 724 32.03 -26.79 -41.39
N VAL A 725 31.73 -25.83 -40.51
CA VAL A 725 32.73 -25.09 -39.74
C VAL A 725 33.45 -26.00 -38.73
N GLU A 726 32.76 -26.99 -38.15
CA GLU A 726 33.36 -28.03 -37.30
C GLU A 726 34.44 -28.84 -38.06
N LYS A 727 34.22 -29.09 -39.36
CA LYS A 727 35.18 -29.75 -40.28
C LYS A 727 36.25 -28.80 -40.84
N GLY A 728 36.27 -27.53 -40.43
CA GLY A 728 37.20 -26.51 -40.91
C GLY A 728 36.83 -25.91 -42.27
N VAL A 729 35.62 -26.19 -42.77
CA VAL A 729 35.11 -25.67 -44.04
C VAL A 729 34.18 -24.51 -43.76
N TRP A 730 34.43 -23.35 -44.37
CA TRP A 730 33.57 -22.19 -44.21
C TRP A 730 32.73 -21.96 -45.48
N PRO A 731 31.46 -22.39 -45.51
CA PRO A 731 30.62 -22.28 -46.70
C PRO A 731 30.33 -20.82 -47.02
N GLN A 732 30.05 -20.48 -48.29
CA GLN A 732 29.53 -19.15 -48.59
C GLN A 732 28.11 -19.01 -48.01
N VAL A 733 27.92 -18.00 -47.17
CA VAL A 733 26.65 -17.74 -46.49
C VAL A 733 26.10 -16.42 -47.01
N ASN A 734 24.83 -16.43 -47.45
CA ASN A 734 24.09 -15.19 -47.68
C ASN A 734 23.44 -14.78 -46.35
N PHE A 735 23.91 -13.66 -45.78
CA PHE A 735 23.41 -13.12 -44.52
C PHE A 735 22.27 -12.08 -44.73
N GLN A 736 21.69 -12.01 -45.93
CA GLN A 736 20.52 -11.15 -46.22
C GLN A 736 19.23 -11.67 -45.61
#